data_AF-A0AA35TKZ9-F1
#
_entry.id   AF-A0AA35TKZ9-F1
#
_cell.length_a   1.000
_cell.length_b   1.000
_cell.length_c   1.000
_cell.angle_alpha   90.00
_cell.angle_beta   90.00
_cell.angle_gamma   90.00
#
_symmetry.space_group_name_H-M   'P 1'
#
loop_
_entity.id
_entity.type
_entity.pdbx_description
1 polymer ?
#
loop_
_entity_poly.entity_id
_entity_poly.type
_entity_poly.pdbx_seq_one_letter_code
_entity_poly.pdbx_strand_id
1 'polypeptide(L)'
;MVIVVDDEDRENEGDLTIAAERVTPEAINFMARFGRGLICMPMTGERLDELHIPMMVRENTSRFETAFAVSIEARDATSTGISAADRAATVRVAIDPATRPADLAQPGHMFPLRARRGGVLVRAGQTEAAVDLARLAGLYSAGVICEIMNDDGTMARVKELSRFAKRHRLLMITIADLIKYRMRNDRLVKPVASANMPTDHGAFRAHAFESVIDGRTHIALVRGDVGDGRDILVRVHSRCLTGEVFRSTRCDCGRQLDAAMQQIAAEGRGVLLYLNQEGRGIGLGNKIRAYELQDQGIRGEVRLTPAAVETALREIRLALLEADVNFKVVKAFVARVRDRAIDRAVLDSLTPAQQVVGIVRDELLALFGKQPAGFGVAGRRPRVVLLVGLQGSGKTTTAAKIAHWLRRQGRRPLLVSVDIRRPAAIEQLAVLGRQAGLAVHDPQDRQSAAGRARSAIEQARADGFDTVIVDTAGRLHIDDELMSELEEISAAVDPTDRLYVADAMTGQDAVKSAGEFHRRAGVTGIVLTKMDGDARGGAALSVVAVVGVPIVFSGGGERLEDLEPFRPDRMVSRMLGMGDILTLVDRAEQAAAEQQAQQVERRTLRDQFTLEDMRQQMTVISRMGPLDQLVGLIPGMGALGGGGAQIDPKRLTRVAAVIDSMTREERRKPGIMNGSRRKRVARGSGTSWKKSTACSSSSPDAAGAQEHAIRSGRTRVAGPAPPAAAADSGSARS
;
A
#
# COMPACT_ATOMS: atom_id res chain seq x y z
N MET A 1 29.15 0.87 25.45
CA MET A 1 27.81 0.42 25.86
C MET A 1 26.79 1.35 25.23
N VAL A 2 25.68 0.81 24.73
CA VAL A 2 24.56 1.56 24.13
C VAL A 2 23.25 0.98 24.65
N ILE A 3 22.15 1.70 24.46
CA ILE A 3 20.80 1.18 24.70
C ILE A 3 20.21 0.78 23.35
N VAL A 4 19.82 -0.49 23.23
CA VAL A 4 19.09 -0.99 22.05
C VAL A 4 17.63 -1.12 22.44
N VAL A 5 16.78 -0.37 21.77
CA VAL A 5 15.34 -0.35 22.01
C VAL A 5 14.66 -1.15 20.91
N ASP A 6 13.76 -2.03 21.32
CA ASP A 6 12.90 -2.74 20.39
C ASP A 6 11.69 -1.90 19.97
N ASP A 7 10.95 -2.34 18.96
CA ASP A 7 9.71 -1.69 18.51
C ASP A 7 8.76 -1.49 19.72
N GLU A 8 8.04 -0.36 19.75
CA GLU A 8 7.07 -0.01 20.82
C GLU A 8 5.94 -1.07 20.96
N ASP A 9 5.88 -2.02 20.03
CA ASP A 9 4.85 -3.05 19.93
C ASP A 9 5.34 -4.50 19.96
N ARG A 10 6.65 -4.72 20.16
CA ARG A 10 7.15 -6.04 20.58
C ARG A 10 7.17 -6.09 22.10
N GLU A 11 8.19 -5.52 22.71
CA GLU A 11 8.30 -5.42 24.16
C GLU A 11 8.20 -3.96 24.63
N ASN A 12 8.49 -2.96 23.79
CA ASN A 12 8.66 -1.55 24.21
C ASN A 12 9.68 -1.44 25.36
N GLU A 13 10.76 -2.19 25.24
CA GLU A 13 11.81 -2.38 26.25
C GLU A 13 13.15 -2.05 25.62
N GLY A 14 14.13 -1.79 26.48
CA GLY A 14 15.47 -1.45 26.07
C GLY A 14 16.50 -2.21 26.88
N ASP A 15 17.55 -2.65 26.18
CA ASP A 15 18.63 -3.40 26.77
C ASP A 15 19.91 -2.57 26.75
N LEU A 16 20.61 -2.57 27.89
CA LEU A 16 22.02 -2.21 27.92
C LEU A 16 22.79 -3.22 27.10
N THR A 17 23.43 -2.76 26.03
CA THR A 17 24.15 -3.61 25.08
C THR A 17 25.63 -3.20 25.03
N ILE A 18 26.52 -4.17 25.13
CA ILE A 18 27.96 -3.99 24.93
C ILE A 18 28.52 -5.18 24.14
N ALA A 19 29.51 -4.93 23.28
CA ALA A 19 30.24 -6.02 22.62
C ALA A 19 30.98 -6.86 23.67
N ALA A 20 30.94 -8.19 23.53
CA ALA A 20 31.51 -9.11 24.50
C ALA A 20 33.02 -8.89 24.71
N GLU A 21 33.77 -8.57 23.65
CA GLU A 21 35.22 -8.23 23.74
C GLU A 21 35.52 -7.04 24.65
N ARG A 22 34.57 -6.11 24.79
CA ARG A 22 34.74 -4.88 25.55
C ARG A 22 34.10 -4.96 26.94
N VAL A 23 33.66 -6.15 27.35
CA VAL A 23 33.07 -6.36 28.67
C VAL A 23 34.12 -6.15 29.77
N THR A 24 33.71 -5.48 30.85
CA THR A 24 34.51 -5.33 32.07
C THR A 24 33.66 -5.65 33.30
N PRO A 25 34.30 -5.95 34.45
CA PRO A 25 33.57 -6.11 35.71
C PRO A 25 32.72 -4.88 36.05
N GLU A 26 33.20 -3.66 35.74
CA GLU A 26 32.45 -2.42 35.95
C GLU A 26 31.22 -2.34 35.06
N ALA A 27 31.32 -2.80 33.80
CA ALA A 27 30.18 -2.87 32.89
C ALA A 27 29.12 -3.86 33.37
N ILE A 28 29.52 -5.06 33.82
CA ILE A 28 28.61 -6.06 34.40
C ILE A 28 27.98 -5.54 35.69
N ASN A 29 28.75 -4.89 36.56
CA ASN A 29 28.24 -4.30 37.78
C ASN A 29 27.26 -3.15 37.48
N PHE A 30 27.54 -2.33 36.45
CA PHE A 30 26.64 -1.30 35.97
C PHE A 30 25.33 -1.90 35.46
N MET A 31 25.38 -2.95 34.65
CA MET A 31 24.20 -3.68 34.18
C MET A 31 23.39 -4.25 35.35
N ALA A 32 24.03 -4.92 36.30
CA ALA A 32 23.37 -5.49 37.47
C ALA A 32 22.70 -4.42 38.35
N ARG A 33 23.35 -3.26 38.53
CA ARG A 33 22.86 -2.18 39.37
C ARG A 33 21.75 -1.35 38.71
N PHE A 34 21.91 -1.04 37.42
CA PHE A 34 21.07 -0.05 36.73
C PHE A 34 20.19 -0.65 35.63
N GLY A 35 20.61 -1.74 35.00
CA GLY A 35 19.72 -2.55 34.16
C GLY A 35 18.75 -3.36 35.02
N ARG A 36 19.31 -4.06 36.02
CA ARG A 36 18.58 -4.93 36.98
C ARG A 36 17.98 -6.20 36.35
N GLY A 37 17.89 -6.26 35.02
CA GLY A 37 17.44 -7.43 34.26
C GLY A 37 18.42 -8.58 34.24
N LEU A 38 18.10 -9.61 33.46
CA LEU A 38 18.93 -10.80 33.33
C LEU A 38 20.11 -10.48 32.41
N ILE A 39 21.33 -10.64 32.92
CA ILE A 39 22.52 -10.43 32.10
C ILE A 39 22.74 -11.65 31.21
N CYS A 40 22.48 -11.47 29.92
CA CYS A 40 22.57 -12.50 28.90
C CYS A 40 23.74 -12.23 27.95
N MET A 41 24.18 -13.27 27.25
CA MET A 41 25.29 -13.21 26.31
C MET A 41 24.86 -13.67 24.91
N PRO A 42 24.36 -12.76 24.05
CA PRO A 42 24.11 -13.08 22.65
C PRO A 42 25.38 -13.53 21.92
N MET A 43 25.31 -14.68 21.25
CA MET A 43 26.43 -15.29 20.52
C MET A 43 25.96 -15.89 19.21
N THR A 44 26.89 -16.08 18.27
CA THR A 44 26.62 -16.85 17.05
C THR A 44 26.31 -18.31 17.40
N GLY A 45 25.41 -18.93 16.63
CA GLY A 45 25.14 -20.35 16.76
C GLY A 45 26.39 -21.22 16.55
N GLU A 46 27.24 -20.84 15.60
CA GLU A 46 28.52 -21.52 15.31
C GLU A 46 29.39 -21.62 16.56
N ARG A 47 29.52 -20.52 17.32
CA ARG A 47 30.33 -20.52 18.53
C ARG A 47 29.73 -21.37 19.66
N LEU A 48 28.40 -21.36 19.80
CA LEU A 48 27.74 -22.25 20.76
C LEU A 48 27.92 -23.73 20.40
N ASP A 49 27.89 -24.04 19.11
CA ASP A 49 28.10 -25.40 18.59
C ASP A 49 29.55 -25.85 18.83
N GLU A 50 30.55 -25.00 18.56
CA GLU A 50 31.97 -25.25 18.85
C GLU A 50 32.23 -25.56 20.34
N LEU A 51 31.55 -24.85 21.24
CA LEU A 51 31.69 -25.00 22.68
C LEU A 51 30.80 -26.10 23.27
N HIS A 52 30.03 -26.81 22.44
CA HIS A 52 29.04 -27.80 22.85
C HIS A 52 28.09 -27.27 23.94
N ILE A 53 27.55 -26.06 23.75
CA ILE A 53 26.55 -25.47 24.64
C ILE A 53 25.16 -25.68 24.00
N PRO A 54 24.37 -26.68 24.47
CA PRO A 54 23.08 -26.97 23.87
C PRO A 54 22.02 -25.93 24.24
N MET A 55 20.90 -25.94 23.51
CA MET A 55 19.71 -25.17 23.89
C MET A 55 19.20 -25.64 25.25
N MET A 56 18.74 -24.70 26.09
CA MET A 56 18.27 -24.99 27.45
C MET A 56 17.04 -25.92 27.47
N VAL A 57 16.19 -25.80 26.45
CA VAL A 57 14.99 -26.62 26.27
C VAL A 57 14.95 -27.18 24.84
N ARG A 58 14.35 -28.36 24.68
CA ARG A 58 14.13 -28.99 23.36
C ARG A 58 13.03 -28.31 22.56
N GLU A 59 11.95 -27.91 23.24
CA GLU A 59 10.81 -27.20 22.66
C GLU A 59 10.65 -25.86 23.38
N ASN A 60 10.77 -24.76 22.64
CA ASN A 60 10.67 -23.42 23.21
C ASN A 60 9.23 -22.93 23.12
N THR A 61 8.55 -22.88 24.26
CA THR A 61 7.16 -22.44 24.38
C THR A 61 7.04 -20.99 24.85
N SER A 62 8.15 -20.25 24.94
CA SER A 62 8.12 -18.84 25.36
C SER A 62 7.44 -17.97 24.29
N ARG A 63 6.69 -16.96 24.74
CA ARG A 63 5.91 -16.06 23.89
C ARG A 63 6.72 -15.41 22.76
N PHE A 64 8.00 -15.16 22.99
CA PHE A 64 8.90 -14.50 22.05
C PHE A 64 10.02 -15.40 21.52
N GLU A 65 9.92 -16.71 21.80
CA GLU A 65 10.87 -17.74 21.40
C GLU A 65 12.33 -17.36 21.74
N THR A 66 12.57 -16.80 22.92
CA THR A 66 13.91 -16.36 23.33
C THR A 66 14.83 -17.58 23.40
N ALA A 67 15.91 -17.56 22.62
CA ALA A 67 16.74 -18.73 22.33
C ALA A 67 17.82 -18.95 23.39
N PHE A 68 17.41 -19.26 24.63
CA PHE A 68 18.32 -19.59 25.72
C PHE A 68 19.10 -20.89 25.47
N ALA A 69 20.41 -20.81 25.59
CA ALA A 69 21.29 -21.96 25.73
C ALA A 69 21.54 -22.28 27.21
N VAL A 70 22.09 -23.46 27.50
CA VAL A 70 22.48 -23.82 28.87
C VAL A 70 23.44 -22.76 29.42
N SER A 71 23.20 -22.32 30.65
CA SER A 71 24.04 -21.30 31.28
C SER A 71 25.46 -21.83 31.52
N ILE A 72 26.43 -20.92 31.49
CA ILE A 72 27.85 -21.25 31.51
C ILE A 72 28.61 -20.46 32.57
N GLU A 73 29.75 -21.01 32.97
CA GLU A 73 30.72 -20.41 33.90
C GLU A 73 32.13 -20.86 33.51
N ALA A 74 33.13 -19.99 33.61
CA ALA A 74 34.51 -20.38 33.31
C ALA A 74 35.15 -21.13 34.49
N ARG A 75 35.62 -22.37 34.28
CA ARG A 75 36.03 -23.27 35.37
C ARG A 75 37.18 -22.73 36.23
N ASP A 76 38.25 -22.29 35.60
CA ASP A 76 39.50 -21.95 36.28
C ASP A 76 39.69 -20.42 36.43
N ALA A 77 38.68 -19.63 36.04
CA ALA A 77 38.75 -18.18 36.01
C ALA A 77 37.67 -17.50 36.88
N THR A 78 36.91 -18.27 37.67
CA THR A 78 35.86 -17.75 38.54
C THR A 78 35.96 -18.27 39.96
N SER A 79 35.40 -17.51 40.90
CA SER A 79 35.27 -17.89 42.31
C SER A 79 33.89 -18.50 42.61
N THR A 80 32.88 -17.66 42.84
CA THR A 80 31.48 -18.07 43.04
C THR A 80 30.67 -18.08 41.75
N GLY A 81 31.24 -17.51 40.68
CA GLY A 81 30.62 -17.46 39.35
C GLY A 81 29.68 -16.28 39.13
N ILE A 82 29.00 -15.82 40.17
CA ILE A 82 27.96 -14.79 40.09
C ILE A 82 28.51 -13.35 40.17
N SER A 83 29.71 -13.16 40.70
CA SER A 83 30.28 -11.82 40.88
C SER A 83 30.45 -11.10 39.53
N ALA A 84 30.52 -9.77 39.55
CA ALA A 84 30.72 -9.01 38.31
C ALA A 84 32.05 -9.35 37.61
N ALA A 85 33.09 -9.67 38.39
CA ALA A 85 34.38 -10.12 37.89
C ALA A 85 34.29 -11.52 37.27
N ASP A 86 33.64 -12.47 37.94
CA ASP A 86 33.49 -13.85 37.46
C ASP A 86 32.66 -13.91 36.17
N ARG A 87 31.56 -13.15 36.10
CA ARG A 87 30.72 -13.06 34.90
C ARG A 87 31.47 -12.41 33.73
N ALA A 88 32.24 -11.35 33.98
CA ALA A 88 33.09 -10.76 32.94
C ALA A 88 34.20 -11.71 32.47
N ALA A 89 34.80 -12.48 33.38
CA ALA A 89 35.79 -13.51 33.05
C ALA A 89 35.17 -14.62 32.19
N THR A 90 33.98 -15.11 32.57
CA THR A 90 33.23 -16.12 31.82
C THR A 90 32.92 -15.65 30.40
N VAL A 91 32.48 -14.40 30.21
CA VAL A 91 32.23 -13.83 28.87
C VAL A 91 33.50 -13.84 28.02
N ARG A 92 34.66 -13.47 28.59
CA ARG A 92 35.95 -13.46 27.87
C ARG A 92 36.41 -14.86 27.47
N VAL A 93 36.30 -15.82 28.38
CA VAL A 93 36.60 -17.23 28.08
C VAL A 93 35.66 -17.75 26.99
N ALA A 94 34.37 -17.47 27.06
CA ALA A 94 33.42 -17.94 26.06
C ALA A 94 33.69 -17.40 24.63
N ILE A 95 34.23 -16.19 24.47
CA ILE A 95 34.57 -15.65 23.14
C ILE A 95 36.01 -15.94 22.68
N ASP A 96 36.89 -16.45 23.55
CA ASP A 96 38.28 -16.72 23.19
C ASP A 96 38.36 -17.88 22.19
N PRO A 97 38.88 -17.68 20.97
CA PRO A 97 38.99 -18.74 19.96
C PRO A 97 39.74 -20.00 20.43
N ALA A 98 40.61 -19.89 21.44
CA ALA A 98 41.35 -21.02 22.00
C ALA A 98 40.56 -21.88 22.98
N THR A 99 39.44 -21.34 23.52
CA THR A 99 38.62 -22.03 24.52
C THR A 99 37.94 -23.28 23.95
N ARG A 100 38.01 -24.35 24.72
CA ARG A 100 37.43 -25.67 24.46
C ARG A 100 36.20 -25.88 25.35
N PRO A 101 35.29 -26.82 24.98
CA PRO A 101 34.13 -27.15 25.82
C PRO A 101 34.47 -27.48 27.28
N ALA A 102 35.63 -28.09 27.53
CA ALA A 102 36.07 -28.49 28.87
C ALA A 102 36.43 -27.31 29.78
N ASP A 103 36.69 -26.13 29.24
CA ASP A 103 37.07 -24.93 30.00
C ASP A 103 35.85 -24.23 30.62
N LEU A 104 34.64 -24.66 30.23
CA LEU A 104 33.36 -24.14 30.72
C LEU A 104 32.65 -25.19 31.59
N ALA A 105 32.03 -24.73 32.66
CA ALA A 105 31.06 -25.47 33.46
C ALA A 105 29.64 -25.16 32.98
N GLN A 106 28.75 -26.15 33.07
CA GLN A 106 27.34 -26.08 32.72
C GLN A 106 26.54 -26.85 33.80
N PRO A 107 25.56 -26.24 34.51
CA PRO A 107 25.13 -24.85 34.41
C PRO A 107 26.13 -23.85 35.04
N GLY A 108 25.91 -22.56 34.80
CA GLY A 108 26.63 -21.45 35.40
C GLY A 108 25.79 -20.17 35.53
N HIS A 109 26.43 -19.03 35.73
CA HIS A 109 25.76 -17.73 36.00
C HIS A 109 25.75 -16.73 34.84
N MET A 110 26.29 -17.09 33.68
CA MET A 110 26.09 -16.36 32.42
C MET A 110 25.13 -17.14 31.52
N PHE A 111 24.21 -16.45 30.86
CA PHE A 111 23.14 -17.07 30.06
C PHE A 111 23.34 -16.79 28.56
N PRO A 112 23.91 -17.72 27.78
CA PRO A 112 24.09 -17.50 26.36
C PRO A 112 22.76 -17.50 25.62
N LEU A 113 22.64 -16.65 24.61
CA LEU A 113 21.50 -16.57 23.71
C LEU A 113 21.96 -16.85 22.28
N ARG A 114 21.32 -17.80 21.60
CA ARG A 114 21.64 -18.16 20.21
C ARG A 114 21.03 -17.14 19.25
N ALA A 115 21.87 -16.29 18.65
CA ALA A 115 21.43 -15.38 17.60
C ALA A 115 21.15 -16.12 16.29
N ARG A 116 20.09 -15.71 15.56
CA ARG A 116 19.81 -16.25 14.23
C ARG A 116 20.85 -15.78 13.21
N ARG A 117 21.31 -16.70 12.36
CA ARG A 117 22.14 -16.38 11.20
C ARG A 117 21.40 -15.39 10.30
N GLY A 118 22.06 -14.30 9.91
CA GLY A 118 21.46 -13.17 9.21
C GLY A 118 21.10 -11.98 10.11
N GLY A 119 21.09 -12.17 11.44
CA GLY A 119 20.93 -11.09 12.43
C GLY A 119 19.57 -10.42 12.35
N VAL A 120 19.52 -9.09 12.54
CA VAL A 120 18.26 -8.34 12.64
C VAL A 120 17.41 -8.37 11.36
N LEU A 121 18.01 -8.73 10.22
CA LEU A 121 17.31 -8.91 8.94
C LEU A 121 16.45 -10.19 8.91
N VAL A 122 16.77 -11.18 9.75
CA VAL A 122 16.02 -12.44 9.86
C VAL A 122 15.08 -12.41 11.06
N ARG A 123 15.56 -11.88 12.20
CA ARG A 123 14.76 -11.69 13.42
C ARG A 123 15.07 -10.34 14.04
N ALA A 124 14.08 -9.46 14.06
CA ALA A 124 14.16 -8.18 14.75
C ALA A 124 14.07 -8.39 16.27
N GLY A 125 15.23 -8.54 16.93
CA GLY A 125 15.34 -8.73 18.37
C GLY A 125 16.68 -8.24 18.92
N GLN A 126 16.74 -7.97 20.22
CA GLN A 126 17.92 -7.43 20.91
C GLN A 126 19.10 -8.42 20.86
N THR A 127 18.82 -9.73 20.91
CA THR A 127 19.83 -10.80 20.73
C THR A 127 20.56 -10.65 19.40
N GLU A 128 19.83 -10.54 18.29
CA GLU A 128 20.41 -10.34 16.97
C GLU A 128 21.10 -8.99 16.85
N ALA A 129 20.51 -7.93 17.42
CA ALA A 129 21.08 -6.58 17.38
C ALA A 129 22.43 -6.50 18.08
N ALA A 130 22.60 -7.15 19.23
CA ALA A 130 23.85 -7.16 19.97
C ALA A 130 25.00 -7.80 19.17
N VAL A 131 24.73 -8.93 18.52
CA VAL A 131 25.71 -9.61 17.65
C VAL A 131 26.03 -8.77 16.42
N ASP A 132 25.02 -8.18 15.78
CA ASP A 132 25.21 -7.34 14.60
C ASP A 132 25.99 -6.06 14.90
N LEU A 133 25.72 -5.40 16.02
CA LEU A 133 26.44 -4.19 16.43
C LEU A 133 27.92 -4.50 16.72
N ALA A 134 28.21 -5.62 17.38
CA ALA A 134 29.59 -6.05 17.63
C ALA A 134 30.32 -6.31 16.30
N ARG A 135 29.67 -7.02 15.36
CA ARG A 135 30.18 -7.28 14.01
C ARG A 135 30.42 -5.99 13.22
N LEU A 136 29.46 -5.06 13.23
CA LEU A 136 29.58 -3.76 12.53
C LEU A 136 30.68 -2.88 13.13
N ALA A 137 30.98 -3.04 14.42
CA ALA A 137 32.10 -2.37 15.09
C ALA A 137 33.47 -3.04 14.81
N GLY A 138 33.51 -4.14 14.04
CA GLY A 138 34.74 -4.89 13.76
C GLY A 138 35.25 -5.71 14.95
N LEU A 139 34.37 -6.04 15.90
CA LEU A 139 34.67 -6.84 17.09
C LEU A 139 34.12 -8.27 16.91
N TYR A 140 34.52 -9.20 17.79
CA TYR A 140 33.95 -10.55 17.86
C TYR A 140 32.43 -10.49 17.88
N SER A 141 31.79 -11.34 17.07
CA SER A 141 30.33 -11.36 16.86
C SER A 141 29.57 -11.95 18.06
N ALA A 142 29.72 -11.32 19.22
CA ALA A 142 29.02 -11.62 20.45
C ALA A 142 28.81 -10.34 21.27
N GLY A 143 27.74 -10.31 22.04
CA GLY A 143 27.40 -9.19 22.91
C GLY A 143 27.08 -9.65 24.34
N VAL A 144 26.90 -8.67 25.21
CA VAL A 144 26.27 -8.83 26.53
C VAL A 144 25.11 -7.85 26.58
N ILE A 145 23.94 -8.34 26.94
CA ILE A 145 22.71 -7.57 27.06
C ILE A 145 22.12 -7.69 28.46
N CYS A 146 21.40 -6.66 28.89
CA CYS A 146 20.67 -6.64 30.16
C CYS A 146 19.49 -5.70 30.02
N GLU A 147 18.29 -6.21 30.26
CA GLU A 147 17.06 -5.41 30.20
C GLU A 147 17.10 -4.32 31.26
N ILE A 148 16.51 -3.16 30.95
CA ILE A 148 16.46 -2.01 31.86
C ILE A 148 15.10 -1.97 32.57
N MET A 149 15.13 -2.04 33.89
CA MET A 149 13.96 -1.84 34.77
C MET A 149 14.03 -0.51 35.50
N ASN A 150 12.86 0.06 35.77
CA ASN A 150 12.66 1.18 36.69
C ASN A 150 12.98 0.76 38.14
N ASP A 151 13.15 1.75 39.02
CA ASP A 151 13.47 1.49 40.43
C ASP A 151 12.35 0.75 41.19
N ASP A 152 11.11 0.84 40.70
CA ASP A 152 9.94 0.11 41.20
C ASP A 152 9.84 -1.33 40.67
N GLY A 153 10.80 -1.76 39.85
CA GLY A 153 10.83 -3.09 39.24
C GLY A 153 9.99 -3.24 37.98
N THR A 154 9.32 -2.19 37.51
CA THR A 154 8.62 -2.23 36.21
C THR A 154 9.59 -2.09 35.04
N MET A 155 9.22 -2.60 33.86
CA MET A 155 10.06 -2.46 32.67
C MET A 155 10.14 -1.01 32.20
N ALA A 156 11.35 -0.52 31.93
CA ALA A 156 11.56 0.85 31.47
C ALA A 156 11.13 1.02 30.00
N ARG A 157 10.23 1.97 29.74
CA ARG A 157 9.72 2.29 28.39
C ARG A 157 10.53 3.43 27.75
N VAL A 158 10.32 3.69 26.44
CA VAL A 158 11.07 4.70 25.65
C VAL A 158 11.29 6.05 26.38
N LYS A 159 10.29 6.57 27.10
CA LYS A 159 10.42 7.83 27.86
C LYS A 159 11.39 7.73 29.04
N GLU A 160 11.40 6.60 29.75
CA GLU A 160 12.30 6.32 30.86
C GLU A 160 13.70 6.02 30.34
N LEU A 161 13.79 5.19 29.30
CA LEU A 161 15.03 4.88 28.59
C LEU A 161 15.72 6.14 28.07
N SER A 162 14.97 7.09 27.51
CA SER A 162 15.51 8.38 27.07
C SER A 162 16.09 9.22 28.22
N ARG A 163 15.46 9.18 29.40
CA ARG A 163 15.98 9.86 30.61
C ARG A 163 17.21 9.14 31.16
N PHE A 164 17.17 7.81 31.18
CA PHE A 164 18.27 6.94 31.60
C PHE A 164 19.50 7.17 30.71
N ALA A 165 19.33 7.17 29.39
CA ALA A 165 20.36 7.43 28.40
C ALA A 165 21.07 8.76 28.65
N LYS A 166 20.31 9.84 28.84
CA LYS A 166 20.86 11.17 29.15
C LYS A 166 21.62 11.20 30.47
N ARG A 167 21.05 10.59 31.53
CA ARG A 167 21.65 10.55 32.87
C ARG A 167 23.01 9.85 32.86
N HIS A 168 23.11 8.73 32.14
CA HIS A 168 24.31 7.90 32.07
C HIS A 168 25.19 8.17 30.85
N ARG A 169 24.84 9.19 30.04
CA ARG A 169 25.56 9.58 28.81
C ARG A 169 25.73 8.42 27.83
N LEU A 170 24.69 7.62 27.66
CA LEU A 170 24.64 6.51 26.72
C LEU A 170 23.90 6.92 25.43
N LEU A 171 24.35 6.37 24.31
CA LEU A 171 23.61 6.45 23.05
C LEU A 171 22.45 5.45 23.07
N MET A 172 21.34 5.82 22.45
CA MET A 172 20.14 4.99 22.31
C MET A 172 19.82 4.84 20.81
N ILE A 173 19.60 3.60 20.37
CA ILE A 173 19.25 3.27 19.00
C ILE A 173 18.05 2.32 18.97
N THR A 174 17.36 2.23 17.83
CA THR A 174 16.27 1.27 17.63
C THR A 174 16.71 0.11 16.75
N ILE A 175 16.08 -1.06 16.90
CA ILE A 175 16.27 -2.20 15.99
C ILE A 175 15.86 -1.82 14.56
N ALA A 176 14.81 -1.01 14.40
CA ALA A 176 14.37 -0.52 13.09
C ALA A 176 15.46 0.31 12.39
N ASP A 177 16.14 1.21 13.12
CA ASP A 177 17.26 1.98 12.59
C ASP A 177 18.44 1.10 12.19
N LEU A 178 18.74 0.07 12.99
CA LEU A 178 19.79 -0.89 12.68
C LEU A 178 19.46 -1.72 11.43
N ILE A 179 18.21 -2.17 11.27
CA ILE A 179 17.75 -2.86 10.05
C ILE A 179 17.91 -1.93 8.84
N LYS A 180 17.43 -0.69 8.94
CA LYS A 180 17.53 0.32 7.87
C LYS A 180 18.99 0.61 7.50
N TYR A 181 19.87 0.70 8.51
CA TYR A 181 21.30 0.86 8.29
C TYR A 181 21.89 -0.35 7.56
N ARG A 182 21.63 -1.58 8.02
CA ARG A 182 22.16 -2.80 7.39
C ARG A 182 21.63 -2.98 5.97
N MET A 183 20.36 -2.73 5.69
CA MET A 183 19.81 -2.83 4.33
C MET A 183 20.46 -1.86 3.35
N ARG A 184 20.88 -0.69 3.81
CA ARG A 184 21.55 0.34 2.97
C ARG A 184 23.04 0.06 2.77
N ASN A 185 23.70 -0.53 3.75
CA ASN A 185 25.16 -0.63 3.79
C ASN A 185 25.69 -2.06 3.56
N ASP A 186 24.94 -3.11 3.91
CA ASP A 186 25.38 -4.49 3.76
C ASP A 186 25.16 -4.96 2.31
N ARG A 187 26.12 -5.72 1.79
CA ARG A 187 25.90 -6.53 0.58
C ARG A 187 25.16 -7.80 0.97
N LEU A 188 23.86 -7.84 0.67
CA LEU A 188 22.97 -8.96 1.03
C LEU A 188 23.01 -10.11 0.02
N VAL A 189 23.83 -9.99 -1.02
CA VAL A 189 24.03 -11.03 -2.03
C VAL A 189 25.51 -11.23 -2.31
N LYS A 190 25.89 -12.46 -2.66
CA LYS A 190 27.24 -12.83 -3.08
C LYS A 190 27.22 -13.25 -4.56
N PRO A 191 28.18 -12.79 -5.38
CA PRO A 191 28.30 -13.30 -6.74
C PRO A 191 28.69 -14.77 -6.71
N VAL A 192 27.99 -15.59 -7.51
CA VAL A 192 28.26 -17.02 -7.63
C VAL A 192 29.06 -17.29 -8.91
N ALA A 193 28.50 -16.89 -10.06
CA ALA A 193 29.11 -17.11 -11.36
C ALA A 193 28.55 -16.13 -12.39
N SER A 194 29.18 -16.05 -13.56
CA SER A 194 28.64 -15.30 -14.70
C SER A 194 28.94 -16.02 -16.01
N ALA A 195 28.00 -15.99 -16.94
CA ALA A 195 28.12 -16.67 -18.23
C ALA A 195 27.40 -15.89 -19.33
N ASN A 196 27.86 -16.05 -20.57
CA ASN A 196 27.09 -15.60 -21.72
C ASN A 196 25.85 -16.49 -21.85
N MET A 197 24.70 -15.86 -21.99
CA MET A 197 23.40 -16.52 -22.10
C MET A 197 22.67 -15.96 -23.33
N PRO A 198 22.90 -16.54 -24.51
CA PRO A 198 22.07 -16.27 -25.67
C PRO A 198 20.62 -16.67 -25.38
N THR A 199 19.69 -15.84 -25.81
CA THR A 199 18.24 -16.07 -25.67
C THR A 199 17.58 -15.78 -27.01
N ASP A 200 16.33 -16.21 -27.17
CA ASP A 200 15.53 -15.90 -28.37
C ASP A 200 15.33 -14.39 -28.58
N HIS A 201 15.48 -13.61 -27.50
CA HIS A 201 15.37 -12.15 -27.53
C HIS A 201 16.71 -11.45 -27.76
N GLY A 202 17.82 -12.19 -27.85
CA GLY A 202 19.17 -11.68 -28.08
C GLY A 202 20.20 -12.19 -27.07
N ALA A 203 21.46 -11.79 -27.28
CA ALA A 203 22.56 -12.10 -26.37
C ALA A 203 22.48 -11.34 -25.04
N PHE A 204 22.40 -12.07 -23.93
CA PHE A 204 22.53 -11.51 -22.59
C PHE A 204 23.76 -12.10 -21.91
N ARG A 205 24.20 -11.46 -20.82
CA ARG A 205 25.13 -12.04 -19.85
C ARG A 205 24.35 -12.31 -18.57
N ALA A 206 24.34 -13.57 -18.15
CA ALA A 206 23.73 -13.96 -16.89
C ALA A 206 24.74 -13.83 -15.76
N HIS A 207 24.31 -13.21 -14.66
CA HIS A 207 25.05 -13.11 -13.42
C HIS A 207 24.22 -13.78 -12.31
N ALA A 208 24.77 -14.80 -11.67
CA ALA A 208 24.13 -15.48 -10.55
C ALA A 208 24.58 -14.87 -9.23
N PHE A 209 23.61 -14.61 -8.35
CA PHE A 209 23.82 -14.05 -7.03
C PHE A 209 23.12 -14.91 -5.97
N GLU A 210 23.81 -15.28 -4.90
CA GLU A 210 23.22 -15.99 -3.76
C GLU A 210 22.90 -15.01 -2.64
N SER A 211 21.66 -15.01 -2.17
CA SER A 211 21.22 -14.26 -1.00
C SER A 211 21.87 -14.82 0.27
N VAL A 212 22.52 -13.95 1.04
CA VAL A 212 23.15 -14.35 2.31
C VAL A 212 22.15 -14.55 3.44
N ILE A 213 20.87 -14.20 3.20
CA ILE A 213 19.79 -14.25 4.18
C ILE A 213 19.12 -15.63 4.14
N ASP A 214 18.77 -16.10 2.95
CA ASP A 214 17.97 -17.32 2.75
C ASP A 214 18.62 -18.35 1.82
N GLY A 215 19.85 -18.09 1.34
CA GLY A 215 20.61 -18.99 0.47
C GLY A 215 20.05 -19.13 -0.95
N ARG A 216 19.03 -18.34 -1.31
CA ARG A 216 18.42 -18.46 -2.64
C ARG A 216 19.30 -17.81 -3.70
N THR A 217 19.45 -18.49 -4.83
CA THR A 217 20.12 -17.93 -6.01
C THR A 217 19.12 -17.10 -6.84
N HIS A 218 19.52 -15.89 -7.20
CA HIS A 218 18.85 -14.97 -8.12
C HIS A 218 19.71 -14.77 -9.36
N ILE A 219 19.10 -14.42 -10.49
CA ILE A 219 19.81 -14.18 -11.75
C ILE A 219 19.60 -12.74 -12.20
N ALA A 220 20.65 -12.06 -12.61
CA ALA A 220 20.55 -10.82 -13.39
C ALA A 220 20.95 -11.12 -14.84
N LEU A 221 20.05 -10.90 -15.79
CA LEU A 221 20.39 -10.91 -17.21
C LEU A 221 20.71 -9.49 -17.65
N VAL A 222 21.95 -9.27 -18.08
CA VAL A 222 22.48 -7.96 -18.44
C VAL A 222 22.70 -7.90 -19.95
N ARG A 223 22.26 -6.81 -20.56
CA ARG A 223 22.50 -6.47 -21.96
C ARG A 223 23.29 -5.15 -21.99
N GLY A 224 24.34 -5.10 -22.80
CA GLY A 224 25.19 -3.93 -22.93
C GLY A 224 26.06 -3.65 -21.69
N ASP A 225 26.71 -2.48 -21.67
CA ASP A 225 27.52 -2.02 -20.54
C ASP A 225 26.67 -1.20 -19.57
N VAL A 226 26.67 -1.58 -18.30
CA VAL A 226 25.89 -0.97 -17.22
C VAL A 226 26.73 -0.14 -16.25
N GLY A 227 28.03 0.03 -16.51
CA GLY A 227 29.04 0.50 -15.57
C GLY A 227 28.86 1.90 -14.95
N ASP A 228 28.14 2.82 -15.58
CA ASP A 228 27.93 4.19 -15.05
C ASP A 228 26.62 4.38 -14.27
N GLY A 229 25.73 3.37 -14.28
CA GLY A 229 24.45 3.41 -13.57
C GLY A 229 23.36 4.33 -14.13
N ARG A 230 23.60 5.07 -15.23
CA ARG A 230 22.65 6.06 -15.77
C ARG A 230 21.80 5.48 -16.89
N ASP A 231 20.53 5.84 -16.95
CA ASP A 231 19.61 5.49 -18.04
C ASP A 231 19.61 3.99 -18.41
N ILE A 232 19.61 3.13 -17.38
CA ILE A 232 19.58 1.68 -17.54
C ILE A 232 18.13 1.23 -17.49
N LEU A 233 17.66 0.57 -18.55
CA LEU A 233 16.35 -0.07 -18.53
C LEU A 233 16.37 -1.27 -17.58
N VAL A 234 15.63 -1.21 -16.48
CA VAL A 234 15.60 -2.26 -15.46
C VAL A 234 14.21 -2.86 -15.32
N ARG A 235 14.13 -4.20 -15.37
CA ARG A 235 12.93 -4.97 -15.00
C ARG A 235 13.25 -5.88 -13.82
N VAL A 236 12.50 -5.72 -12.73
CA VAL A 236 12.48 -6.71 -11.65
C VAL A 236 11.37 -7.70 -11.92
N HIS A 237 11.73 -8.98 -12.01
CA HIS A 237 10.85 -10.05 -12.41
C HIS A 237 10.82 -11.16 -11.37
N SER A 238 9.63 -11.56 -10.95
CA SER A 238 9.45 -12.65 -9.98
C SER A 238 9.26 -13.97 -10.72
N ARG A 239 10.06 -14.98 -10.38
CA ARG A 239 9.94 -16.32 -10.97
C ARG A 239 8.50 -16.82 -10.94
N CYS A 240 8.06 -17.35 -12.07
CA CYS A 240 6.74 -17.92 -12.23
C CYS A 240 6.79 -19.18 -13.07
N LEU A 241 7.07 -20.34 -12.46
CA LEU A 241 7.23 -21.61 -13.17
C LEU A 241 6.04 -21.90 -14.10
N THR A 242 4.82 -21.76 -13.60
CA THR A 242 3.62 -22.10 -14.37
C THR A 242 3.37 -21.15 -15.56
N GLY A 243 3.71 -19.87 -15.44
CA GLY A 243 3.48 -18.87 -16.50
C GLY A 243 4.62 -18.80 -17.50
N GLU A 244 5.85 -19.06 -17.08
CA GLU A 244 7.06 -18.88 -17.89
C GLU A 244 7.50 -20.19 -18.55
N VAL A 245 7.61 -21.26 -17.77
CA VAL A 245 8.09 -22.56 -18.27
C VAL A 245 6.94 -23.33 -18.90
N PHE A 246 5.83 -23.48 -18.18
CA PHE A 246 4.68 -24.23 -18.69
C PHE A 246 3.71 -23.40 -19.53
N ARG A 247 3.96 -22.09 -19.66
CA ARG A 247 3.15 -21.17 -20.49
C ARG A 247 1.65 -21.27 -20.19
N SER A 248 1.29 -21.44 -18.92
CA SER A 248 -0.11 -21.56 -18.48
C SER A 248 -0.90 -20.33 -18.92
N THR A 249 -2.03 -20.56 -19.59
CA THR A 249 -2.95 -19.50 -20.01
C THR A 249 -3.63 -18.79 -18.84
N ARG A 250 -3.53 -19.33 -17.62
CA ARG A 250 -4.02 -18.70 -16.38
C ARG A 250 -3.08 -17.65 -15.80
N CYS A 251 -1.91 -17.44 -16.41
CA CYS A 251 -0.89 -16.51 -15.93
C CYS A 251 -0.22 -15.78 -17.09
N ASP A 252 0.00 -14.47 -16.96
CA ASP A 252 0.64 -13.65 -17.98
C ASP A 252 2.12 -13.38 -17.73
N CYS A 253 2.70 -13.87 -16.62
CA CYS A 253 4.11 -13.64 -16.27
C CYS A 253 5.08 -14.00 -17.39
N GLY A 254 4.84 -15.09 -18.14
CA GLY A 254 5.66 -15.45 -19.30
C GLY A 254 5.62 -14.40 -20.41
N ARG A 255 4.45 -13.83 -20.71
CA ARG A 255 4.32 -12.75 -21.70
C ARG A 255 5.01 -11.46 -21.24
N GLN A 256 4.90 -11.14 -19.95
CA GLN A 256 5.59 -9.99 -19.37
C GLN A 256 7.12 -10.15 -19.41
N LEU A 257 7.61 -11.36 -19.12
CA LEU A 257 9.03 -11.70 -19.20
C LEU A 257 9.55 -11.50 -20.62
N ASP A 258 8.87 -12.08 -21.61
CA ASP A 258 9.24 -11.95 -23.02
C ASP A 258 9.24 -10.48 -23.47
N ALA A 259 8.18 -9.73 -23.16
CA ALA A 259 8.08 -8.32 -23.53
C ALA A 259 9.21 -7.47 -22.92
N ALA A 260 9.55 -7.71 -21.64
CA ALA A 260 10.64 -7.01 -20.98
C ALA A 260 12.01 -7.35 -21.59
N MET A 261 12.26 -8.63 -21.88
CA MET A 261 13.50 -9.05 -22.53
C MET A 261 13.64 -8.47 -23.94
N GLN A 262 12.55 -8.40 -24.71
CA GLN A 262 12.53 -7.76 -26.03
C GLN A 262 12.84 -6.27 -25.95
N GLN A 263 12.22 -5.55 -25.02
CA GLN A 263 12.49 -4.11 -24.83
C GLN A 263 13.95 -3.85 -24.43
N ILE A 264 14.49 -4.63 -23.48
CA ILE A 264 15.89 -4.51 -23.07
C ILE A 264 16.84 -4.84 -24.23
N ALA A 265 16.52 -5.85 -25.03
CA ALA A 265 17.32 -6.20 -26.18
C ALA A 265 17.29 -5.12 -27.27
N ALA A 266 16.13 -4.50 -27.51
CA ALA A 266 15.94 -3.42 -28.47
C ALA A 266 16.69 -2.15 -28.04
N GLU A 267 16.63 -1.79 -26.76
CA GLU A 267 17.42 -0.69 -26.19
C GLU A 267 18.93 -0.98 -26.26
N GLY A 268 19.31 -2.26 -26.27
CA GLY A 268 20.71 -2.69 -26.32
C GLY A 268 21.45 -2.50 -24.99
N ARG A 269 20.78 -1.96 -23.98
CA ARG A 269 21.34 -1.65 -22.66
C ARG A 269 20.29 -1.79 -21.55
N GLY A 270 20.48 -2.74 -20.65
CA GLY A 270 19.54 -2.95 -19.55
C GLY A 270 19.76 -4.20 -18.72
N VAL A 271 18.96 -4.34 -17.68
CA VAL A 271 19.06 -5.44 -16.71
C VAL A 271 17.67 -6.02 -16.42
N LEU A 272 17.52 -7.32 -16.61
CA LEU A 272 16.42 -8.09 -16.05
C LEU A 272 16.88 -8.77 -14.76
N LEU A 273 16.37 -8.33 -13.63
CA LEU A 273 16.58 -8.97 -12.33
C LEU A 273 15.53 -10.06 -12.12
N TYR A 274 15.92 -11.31 -12.28
CA TYR A 274 15.07 -12.48 -12.10
C TYR A 274 15.20 -13.03 -10.67
N LEU A 275 14.22 -12.70 -9.86
CA LEU A 275 14.14 -13.06 -8.44
C LEU A 275 13.51 -14.44 -8.28
N ASN A 276 14.19 -15.29 -7.52
CA ASN A 276 13.78 -16.66 -7.24
C ASN A 276 12.72 -16.70 -6.13
N GLN A 277 11.53 -16.19 -6.47
CA GLN A 277 10.38 -16.04 -5.58
C GLN A 277 9.09 -16.47 -6.29
N GLU A 278 8.74 -17.75 -6.16
CA GLU A 278 7.56 -18.31 -6.80
C GLU A 278 6.27 -17.76 -6.16
N GLY A 279 5.32 -17.33 -6.99
CA GLY A 279 4.02 -16.83 -6.54
C GLY A 279 4.13 -15.60 -5.65
N ARG A 280 5.13 -14.73 -5.89
CA ARG A 280 5.45 -13.57 -5.03
C ARG A 280 5.82 -13.98 -3.59
N GLY A 281 6.46 -15.13 -3.43
CA GLY A 281 6.98 -15.60 -2.14
C GLY A 281 6.16 -16.69 -1.47
N ILE A 282 4.94 -16.98 -1.92
CA ILE A 282 4.08 -18.03 -1.31
C ILE A 282 4.54 -19.46 -1.64
N GLY A 283 5.38 -19.64 -2.66
CA GLY A 283 5.93 -20.95 -3.06
C GLY A 283 5.06 -21.73 -4.06
N LEU A 284 5.70 -22.69 -4.75
CA LEU A 284 5.08 -23.45 -5.83
C LEU A 284 3.93 -24.34 -5.35
N GLY A 285 4.09 -25.02 -4.20
CA GLY A 285 3.06 -25.90 -3.66
C GLY A 285 1.75 -25.16 -3.39
N ASN A 286 1.83 -23.98 -2.75
CA ASN A 286 0.65 -23.14 -2.51
C ASN A 286 0.04 -22.60 -3.82
N LYS A 287 0.88 -22.36 -4.83
CA LYS A 287 0.42 -21.97 -6.17
C LYS A 287 -0.30 -23.09 -6.90
N ILE A 288 0.20 -24.33 -6.84
CA ILE A 288 -0.48 -25.49 -7.43
C ILE A 288 -1.74 -25.83 -6.64
N ARG A 289 -1.73 -25.69 -5.31
CA ARG A 289 -2.95 -25.80 -4.50
C ARG A 289 -4.01 -24.79 -4.95
N ALA A 290 -3.60 -23.57 -5.33
CA ALA A 290 -4.51 -22.61 -5.95
C ALA A 290 -5.05 -23.09 -7.32
N TYR A 291 -4.29 -23.88 -8.09
CA TYR A 291 -4.77 -24.49 -9.35
C TYR A 291 -5.72 -25.67 -9.08
N GLU A 292 -5.38 -26.55 -8.14
CA GLU A 292 -6.21 -27.67 -7.70
C GLU A 292 -7.59 -27.18 -7.22
N LEU A 293 -7.61 -26.13 -6.41
CA LEU A 293 -8.84 -25.50 -5.95
C LEU A 293 -9.69 -24.95 -7.11
N GLN A 294 -9.05 -24.39 -8.15
CA GLN A 294 -9.75 -23.95 -9.36
C GLN A 294 -10.32 -25.12 -10.17
N ASP A 295 -9.62 -26.25 -10.22
CA ASP A 295 -9.99 -27.41 -11.04
C ASP A 295 -11.13 -28.23 -10.42
N GLN A 296 -11.18 -28.34 -9.10
CA GLN A 296 -12.23 -29.07 -8.38
C GLN A 296 -13.60 -28.39 -8.46
N GLY A 297 -13.72 -27.25 -9.17
CA GLY A 297 -14.94 -26.46 -9.20
C GLY A 297 -15.33 -25.91 -7.81
N ILE A 298 -14.46 -26.11 -6.81
CA ILE A 298 -14.50 -25.53 -5.48
C ILE A 298 -14.14 -24.06 -5.66
N ARG A 299 -15.14 -23.32 -6.13
CA ARG A 299 -15.08 -21.88 -6.36
C ARG A 299 -15.43 -21.08 -5.11
N GLY A 300 -15.53 -21.73 -3.95
CA GLY A 300 -15.81 -21.09 -2.67
C GLY A 300 -15.32 -21.96 -1.51
N GLU A 301 -14.90 -21.28 -0.45
CA GLU A 301 -14.33 -21.80 0.81
C GLU A 301 -12.81 -22.07 0.83
N VAL A 302 -12.02 -21.10 0.40
CA VAL A 302 -10.74 -20.89 1.09
C VAL A 302 -10.99 -19.82 2.15
N ARG A 303 -11.29 -20.22 3.39
CA ARG A 303 -11.06 -19.31 4.51
C ARG A 303 -9.58 -18.95 4.47
N LEU A 304 -9.27 -17.65 4.45
CA LEU A 304 -7.90 -17.20 4.65
C LEU A 304 -7.38 -17.86 5.94
N THR A 305 -6.39 -18.76 5.83
CA THR A 305 -5.79 -19.34 7.03
C THR A 305 -5.19 -18.20 7.84
N PRO A 306 -5.36 -18.17 9.17
CA PRO A 306 -4.82 -17.10 10.02
C PRO A 306 -3.34 -16.80 9.72
N ALA A 307 -2.53 -17.83 9.47
CA ALA A 307 -1.12 -17.68 9.12
C ALA A 307 -0.85 -16.90 7.80
N ALA A 308 -1.70 -17.06 6.77
CA ALA A 308 -1.56 -16.35 5.50
C ALA A 308 -1.97 -14.88 5.63
N VAL A 309 -3.01 -14.60 6.42
CA VAL A 309 -3.41 -13.23 6.77
C VAL A 309 -2.29 -12.54 7.53
N GLU A 310 -1.74 -13.18 8.56
CA GLU A 310 -0.64 -12.62 9.37
C GLU A 310 0.61 -12.34 8.55
N THR A 311 0.95 -13.20 7.58
CA THR A 311 2.09 -12.98 6.68
C THR A 311 1.87 -11.74 5.80
N ALA A 312 0.71 -11.61 5.16
CA ALA A 312 0.39 -10.45 4.34
C ALA A 312 0.31 -9.16 5.17
N LEU A 313 -0.33 -9.23 6.35
CA LEU A 313 -0.42 -8.11 7.28
C LEU A 313 0.93 -7.63 7.77
N ARG A 314 1.91 -8.52 7.93
CA ARG A 314 3.28 -8.16 8.28
C ARG A 314 3.93 -7.32 7.17
N GLU A 315 3.79 -7.72 5.92
CA GLU A 315 4.32 -6.95 4.76
C GLU A 315 3.64 -5.58 4.66
N ILE A 316 2.32 -5.53 4.82
CA ILE A 316 1.55 -4.28 4.80
C ILE A 316 1.94 -3.36 5.97
N ARG A 317 2.13 -3.92 7.18
CA ARG A 317 2.62 -3.18 8.35
C ARG A 317 3.97 -2.54 8.04
N LEU A 318 4.92 -3.30 7.49
CA LEU A 318 6.24 -2.80 7.13
C LEU A 318 6.14 -1.70 6.06
N ALA A 319 5.35 -1.91 5.01
CA ALA A 319 5.17 -0.92 3.94
C ALA A 319 4.55 0.41 4.44
N LEU A 320 3.60 0.36 5.37
CA LEU A 320 3.01 1.56 5.97
C LEU A 320 3.99 2.28 6.91
N LEU A 321 4.80 1.54 7.66
CA LEU A 321 5.85 2.13 8.49
C LEU A 321 6.97 2.76 7.63
N GLU A 322 7.37 2.11 6.53
CA GLU A 322 8.28 2.68 5.52
C GLU A 322 7.75 3.96 4.88
N ALA A 323 6.42 4.09 4.80
CA ALA A 323 5.75 5.27 4.26
C ALA A 323 5.61 6.41 5.30
N ASP A 324 6.23 6.30 6.47
CA ASP A 324 6.13 7.22 7.61
C ASP A 324 4.72 7.34 8.21
N VAL A 325 3.91 6.27 8.15
CA VAL A 325 2.62 6.23 8.87
C VAL A 325 2.85 6.05 10.37
N ASN A 326 2.12 6.80 11.19
CA ASN A 326 2.11 6.68 12.64
C ASN A 326 1.79 5.26 13.08
N PHE A 327 2.67 4.72 13.93
CA PHE A 327 2.58 3.34 14.36
C PHE A 327 1.20 2.99 14.97
N LYS A 328 0.61 3.86 15.80
CA LYS A 328 -0.72 3.60 16.41
C LYS A 328 -1.80 3.46 15.34
N VAL A 329 -1.70 4.27 14.28
CA VAL A 329 -2.59 4.19 13.11
C VAL A 329 -2.36 2.89 12.35
N VAL A 330 -1.10 2.49 12.13
CA VAL A 330 -0.76 1.19 11.50
C VAL A 330 -1.30 0.02 12.31
N LYS A 331 -1.12 0.01 13.63
CA LYS A 331 -1.63 -1.06 14.53
C LYS A 331 -3.14 -1.16 14.47
N ALA A 332 -3.84 -0.04 14.63
CA ALA A 332 -5.30 0.00 14.58
C ALA A 332 -5.80 -0.41 13.19
N PHE A 333 -5.10 0.00 12.13
CA PHE A 333 -5.39 -0.39 10.76
C PHE A 333 -5.21 -1.90 10.54
N VAL A 334 -4.06 -2.47 10.92
CA VAL A 334 -3.76 -3.90 10.79
C VAL A 334 -4.77 -4.73 11.58
N ALA A 335 -5.15 -4.30 12.79
CA ALA A 335 -6.20 -4.95 13.56
C ALA A 335 -7.55 -4.97 12.81
N ARG A 336 -8.00 -3.82 12.28
CA ARG A 336 -9.24 -3.75 11.49
C ARG A 336 -9.17 -4.60 10.23
N VAL A 337 -8.05 -4.57 9.50
CA VAL A 337 -7.85 -5.40 8.30
C VAL A 337 -7.87 -6.87 8.68
N ARG A 338 -7.25 -7.26 9.80
CA ARG A 338 -7.25 -8.65 10.29
C ARG A 338 -8.66 -9.11 10.61
N ASP A 339 -9.39 -8.36 11.43
CA ASP A 339 -10.74 -8.72 11.86
C ASP A 339 -11.66 -8.82 10.63
N ARG A 340 -11.56 -7.84 9.71
CA ARG A 340 -12.32 -7.83 8.45
C ARG A 340 -11.90 -8.91 7.46
N ALA A 341 -10.64 -9.32 7.45
CA ALA A 341 -10.15 -10.43 6.61
C ALA A 341 -10.57 -11.80 7.14
N ILE A 342 -10.82 -11.93 8.45
CA ILE A 342 -11.33 -13.15 9.07
C ILE A 342 -12.86 -13.26 8.90
N ASP A 343 -13.58 -12.14 8.99
CA ASP A 343 -15.05 -12.11 8.98
C ASP A 343 -15.69 -12.04 7.58
N ARG A 344 -14.94 -11.62 6.55
CA ARG A 344 -15.51 -11.42 5.20
C ARG A 344 -15.47 -12.73 4.41
N ALA A 345 -16.65 -13.18 3.95
CA ALA A 345 -16.73 -14.20 2.93
C ALA A 345 -16.03 -13.72 1.65
N VAL A 346 -15.13 -14.57 1.14
CA VAL A 346 -14.33 -14.37 -0.07
C VAL A 346 -15.27 -14.17 -1.27
N LEU A 347 -15.13 -13.04 -2.00
CA LEU A 347 -15.85 -12.81 -3.25
C LEU A 347 -15.27 -13.68 -4.37
N ASP A 348 -16.14 -14.35 -5.13
CA ASP A 348 -15.85 -15.42 -6.12
C ASP A 348 -14.85 -15.09 -7.26
N SER A 349 -14.38 -13.84 -7.36
CA SER A 349 -13.62 -13.33 -8.52
C SER A 349 -12.16 -12.92 -8.26
N LEU A 350 -11.69 -12.93 -7.00
CA LEU A 350 -10.35 -12.43 -6.64
C LEU A 350 -9.53 -13.47 -5.88
N THR A 351 -8.22 -13.50 -6.10
CA THR A 351 -7.30 -14.35 -5.31
C THR A 351 -7.23 -13.89 -3.85
N PRO A 352 -6.89 -14.75 -2.88
CA PRO A 352 -6.78 -14.37 -1.47
C PRO A 352 -5.85 -13.18 -1.22
N ALA A 353 -4.71 -13.11 -1.92
CA ALA A 353 -3.80 -11.97 -1.85
C ALA A 353 -4.42 -10.68 -2.43
N GLN A 354 -5.14 -10.76 -3.55
CA GLN A 354 -5.86 -9.62 -4.12
C GLN A 354 -7.02 -9.16 -3.23
N GLN A 355 -7.65 -10.07 -2.50
CA GLN A 355 -8.70 -9.71 -1.54
C GLN A 355 -8.13 -9.04 -0.30
N VAL A 356 -7.01 -9.52 0.24
CA VAL A 356 -6.31 -8.82 1.32
C VAL A 356 -5.91 -7.42 0.86
N VAL A 357 -5.38 -7.27 -0.35
CA VAL A 357 -5.09 -5.96 -0.96
C VAL A 357 -6.35 -5.11 -1.13
N GLY A 358 -7.47 -5.69 -1.57
CA GLY A 358 -8.76 -4.99 -1.68
C GLY A 358 -9.30 -4.54 -0.32
N ILE A 359 -9.20 -5.37 0.72
CA ILE A 359 -9.57 -5.01 2.10
C ILE A 359 -8.67 -3.88 2.60
N VAL A 360 -7.37 -3.97 2.36
CA VAL A 360 -6.39 -2.93 2.72
C VAL A 360 -6.71 -1.61 2.02
N ARG A 361 -6.97 -1.63 0.71
CA ARG A 361 -7.42 -0.47 -0.07
C ARG A 361 -8.68 0.14 0.54
N ASP A 362 -9.71 -0.68 0.78
CA ASP A 362 -10.98 -0.24 1.32
C ASP A 362 -10.81 0.39 2.70
N GLU A 363 -10.00 -0.22 3.57
CA GLU A 363 -9.70 0.30 4.91
C GLU A 363 -8.87 1.60 4.86
N LEU A 364 -7.95 1.73 3.91
CA LEU A 364 -7.16 2.96 3.72
C LEU A 364 -8.06 4.09 3.22
N LEU A 365 -8.95 3.80 2.27
CA LEU A 365 -9.94 4.76 1.80
C LEU A 365 -10.92 5.14 2.92
N ALA A 366 -11.34 4.18 3.74
CA ALA A 366 -12.21 4.44 4.89
C ALA A 366 -11.55 5.37 5.92
N LEU A 367 -10.24 5.26 6.12
CA LEU A 367 -9.48 6.19 6.97
C LEU A 367 -9.50 7.63 6.45
N PHE A 368 -9.49 7.82 5.12
CA PHE A 368 -9.66 9.15 4.54
C PHE A 368 -11.13 9.63 4.58
N GLY A 369 -12.11 8.73 4.70
CA GLY A 369 -13.54 9.07 4.76
C GLY A 369 -14.14 9.46 3.40
N LYS A 370 -15.47 9.65 3.36
CA LYS A 370 -16.20 10.11 2.16
C LYS A 370 -16.07 11.62 2.04
N GLN A 371 -15.08 12.11 1.29
CA GLN A 371 -14.80 13.54 1.20
C GLN A 371 -15.40 14.19 -0.05
N PRO A 372 -16.06 15.36 0.06
CA PRO A 372 -16.28 16.21 -1.10
C PRO A 372 -14.95 16.81 -1.57
N ALA A 373 -14.75 16.88 -2.89
CA ALA A 373 -13.53 17.44 -3.45
C ALA A 373 -13.50 18.98 -3.24
N GLY A 374 -12.51 19.46 -2.48
CA GLY A 374 -12.32 20.88 -2.23
C GLY A 374 -13.29 21.48 -1.21
N PHE A 375 -13.57 22.77 -1.35
CA PHE A 375 -14.43 23.50 -0.42
C PHE A 375 -15.91 23.08 -0.51
N GLY A 376 -16.55 22.82 0.63
CA GLY A 376 -18.01 22.59 0.70
C GLY A 376 -18.85 23.82 0.33
N VAL A 377 -20.17 23.65 0.20
CA VAL A 377 -21.12 24.74 -0.11
C VAL A 377 -21.09 25.78 1.03
N ALA A 378 -20.67 27.01 0.71
CA ALA A 378 -20.62 28.09 1.70
C ALA A 378 -22.03 28.68 1.92
N GLY A 379 -22.54 28.59 3.16
CA GLY A 379 -23.80 29.23 3.56
C GLY A 379 -23.70 30.73 3.83
N ARG A 380 -22.48 31.27 4.02
CA ARG A 380 -22.22 32.68 4.36
C ARG A 380 -21.22 33.33 3.38
N ARG A 381 -21.43 34.60 3.05
CA ARG A 381 -20.52 35.42 2.23
C ARG A 381 -20.09 36.70 2.99
N PRO A 382 -18.81 37.12 2.91
CA PRO A 382 -17.70 36.40 2.32
C PRO A 382 -17.36 35.13 3.13
N ARG A 383 -16.93 34.07 2.44
CA ARG A 383 -16.38 32.87 3.07
C ARG A 383 -15.05 33.25 3.74
N VAL A 384 -14.83 32.86 4.98
CA VAL A 384 -13.57 33.17 5.68
C VAL A 384 -12.77 31.89 5.89
N VAL A 385 -11.57 31.84 5.30
CA VAL A 385 -10.65 30.70 5.36
C VAL A 385 -9.44 31.08 6.20
N LEU A 386 -9.29 30.45 7.37
CA LEU A 386 -8.18 30.67 8.29
C LEU A 386 -7.14 29.56 8.14
N LEU A 387 -5.91 29.91 7.76
CA LEU A 387 -4.81 28.94 7.65
C LEU A 387 -4.02 28.87 8.94
N VAL A 388 -3.81 27.66 9.46
CA VAL A 388 -3.07 27.40 10.70
C VAL A 388 -2.03 26.30 10.48
N GLY A 389 -0.97 26.25 11.27
CA GLY A 389 0.06 25.21 11.12
C GLY A 389 1.45 25.62 11.58
N LEU A 390 2.34 24.64 11.61
CA LEU A 390 3.71 24.83 12.10
C LEU A 390 4.52 25.80 11.25
N GLN A 391 5.62 26.32 11.81
CA GLN A 391 6.55 27.13 11.05
C GLN A 391 7.16 26.31 9.90
N GLY A 392 7.26 26.90 8.72
CA GLY A 392 7.83 26.23 7.55
C GLY A 392 6.89 25.24 6.83
N SER A 393 5.64 25.06 7.29
CA SER A 393 4.68 24.16 6.63
C SER A 393 4.07 24.70 5.33
N GLY A 394 4.43 25.91 4.90
CA GLY A 394 3.98 26.47 3.63
C GLY A 394 2.65 27.24 3.65
N LYS A 395 2.21 27.77 4.80
CA LYS A 395 0.95 28.54 4.96
C LYS A 395 0.81 29.71 3.98
N THR A 396 1.77 30.63 3.94
CA THR A 396 1.73 31.82 3.08
C THR A 396 1.64 31.45 1.59
N THR A 397 2.43 30.46 1.16
CA THR A 397 2.36 29.94 -0.21
C THR A 397 1.01 29.27 -0.49
N THR A 398 0.49 28.50 0.48
CA THR A 398 -0.82 27.84 0.38
C THR A 398 -1.96 28.84 0.28
N ALA A 399 -1.91 29.95 1.03
CA ALA A 399 -2.88 31.06 0.91
C ALA A 399 -2.95 31.59 -0.52
N ALA A 400 -1.80 31.93 -1.09
CA ALA A 400 -1.72 32.42 -2.47
C ALA A 400 -2.24 31.38 -3.49
N LYS A 401 -1.89 30.10 -3.32
CA LYS A 401 -2.36 28.99 -4.16
C LYS A 401 -3.87 28.80 -4.10
N ILE A 402 -4.46 28.79 -2.90
CA ILE A 402 -5.92 28.63 -2.73
C ILE A 402 -6.66 29.81 -3.39
N ALA A 403 -6.18 31.05 -3.18
CA ALA A 403 -6.78 32.21 -3.83
C ALA A 403 -6.64 32.16 -5.36
N HIS A 404 -5.49 31.73 -5.87
CA HIS A 404 -5.29 31.54 -7.31
C HIS A 404 -6.25 30.49 -7.89
N TRP A 405 -6.41 29.36 -7.20
CA TRP A 405 -7.36 28.30 -7.57
C TRP A 405 -8.81 28.80 -7.58
N LEU A 406 -9.23 29.55 -6.56
CA LEU A 406 -10.55 30.18 -6.49
C LEU A 406 -10.78 31.17 -7.64
N ARG A 407 -9.78 32.00 -7.95
CA ARG A 407 -9.85 32.98 -9.05
C ARG A 407 -10.06 32.28 -10.40
N ARG A 408 -9.39 31.15 -10.65
CA ARG A 408 -9.59 30.34 -11.88
C ARG A 408 -11.02 29.80 -12.02
N GLN A 409 -11.78 29.73 -10.93
CA GLN A 409 -13.19 29.35 -10.91
C GLN A 409 -14.15 30.55 -10.97
N GLY A 410 -13.63 31.75 -11.28
CA GLY A 410 -14.43 32.97 -11.36
C GLY A 410 -14.81 33.57 -10.01
N ARG A 411 -14.17 33.14 -8.91
CA ARG A 411 -14.35 33.73 -7.57
C ARG A 411 -13.46 34.96 -7.38
N ARG A 412 -13.81 35.80 -6.42
CA ARG A 412 -13.06 37.02 -6.04
C ARG A 412 -12.52 36.88 -4.61
N PRO A 413 -11.35 36.25 -4.43
CA PRO A 413 -10.71 36.13 -3.13
C PRO A 413 -9.89 37.38 -2.75
N LEU A 414 -9.88 37.69 -1.45
CA LEU A 414 -9.02 38.69 -0.82
C LEU A 414 -8.04 37.97 0.13
N LEU A 415 -6.74 38.27 0.01
CA LEU A 415 -5.70 37.74 0.88
C LEU A 415 -5.41 38.71 2.03
N VAL A 416 -5.13 38.22 3.23
CA VAL A 416 -4.60 39.02 4.34
C VAL A 416 -3.56 38.23 5.12
N SER A 417 -2.43 38.87 5.45
CA SER A 417 -1.45 38.33 6.39
C SER A 417 -1.67 38.95 7.76
N VAL A 418 -1.79 38.09 8.78
CA VAL A 418 -1.85 38.48 10.19
C VAL A 418 -0.58 38.07 10.95
N ASP A 419 0.44 37.57 10.23
CA ASP A 419 1.78 37.32 10.77
C ASP A 419 2.56 38.63 10.90
N ILE A 420 2.36 39.31 12.03
CA ILE A 420 3.03 40.57 12.36
C ILE A 420 4.42 40.35 13.00
N ARG A 421 4.76 39.12 13.40
CA ARG A 421 5.99 38.80 14.13
C ARG A 421 7.13 38.39 13.18
N ARG A 422 6.81 37.74 12.06
CA ARG A 422 7.81 37.28 11.10
C ARG A 422 8.25 38.41 10.15
N PRO A 423 9.56 38.66 10.02
CA PRO A 423 10.09 39.64 9.07
C PRO A 423 9.60 39.34 7.64
N ALA A 424 9.15 40.39 6.94
CA ALA A 424 8.68 40.33 5.55
C ALA A 424 7.53 39.35 5.24
N ALA A 425 6.79 38.83 6.23
CA ALA A 425 5.66 37.93 5.94
C ALA A 425 4.52 38.60 5.16
N ILE A 426 4.19 39.85 5.54
CA ILE A 426 3.19 40.67 4.84
C ILE A 426 3.66 40.97 3.41
N GLU A 427 4.93 41.37 3.26
CA GLU A 427 5.53 41.66 1.96
C GLU A 427 5.61 40.41 1.06
N GLN A 428 5.95 39.25 1.64
CA GLN A 428 5.96 37.96 0.95
C GLN A 428 4.58 37.64 0.36
N LEU A 429 3.51 37.78 1.15
CA LEU A 429 2.15 37.57 0.66
C LEU A 429 1.75 38.62 -0.39
N ALA A 430 2.18 39.87 -0.24
CA ALA A 430 1.92 40.93 -1.21
C ALA A 430 2.61 40.66 -2.57
N VAL A 431 3.86 40.17 -2.55
CA VAL A 431 4.59 39.76 -3.77
C VAL A 431 3.87 38.60 -4.46
N LEU A 432 3.50 37.56 -3.71
CA LEU A 432 2.76 36.42 -4.25
C LEU A 432 1.39 36.84 -4.80
N GLY A 433 0.70 37.74 -4.10
CA GLY A 433 -0.56 38.31 -4.55
C GLY A 433 -0.42 39.06 -5.88
N ARG A 434 0.59 39.92 -6.01
CA ARG A 434 0.88 40.64 -7.27
C ARG A 434 1.22 39.68 -8.42
N GLN A 435 2.07 38.68 -8.18
CA GLN A 435 2.41 37.66 -9.18
C GLN A 435 1.18 36.88 -9.65
N ALA A 436 0.26 36.59 -8.74
CA ALA A 436 -0.99 35.88 -9.02
C ALA A 436 -2.14 36.78 -9.51
N GLY A 437 -1.95 38.11 -9.56
CA GLY A 437 -2.99 39.12 -9.79
C GLY A 437 -4.15 39.07 -8.79
N LEU A 438 -3.87 38.80 -7.52
CA LEU A 438 -4.81 38.70 -6.41
C LEU A 438 -4.79 39.97 -5.57
N ALA A 439 -5.95 40.35 -5.03
CA ALA A 439 -6.03 41.45 -4.07
C ALA A 439 -5.46 41.02 -2.72
N VAL A 440 -4.62 41.86 -2.13
CA VAL A 440 -4.04 41.67 -0.79
C VAL A 440 -4.45 42.86 0.05
N HIS A 441 -5.11 42.61 1.18
CA HIS A 441 -5.45 43.62 2.16
C HIS A 441 -4.18 44.10 2.85
N ASP A 442 -3.92 45.39 2.73
CA ASP A 442 -2.84 46.08 3.43
C ASP A 442 -3.46 47.15 4.35
N PRO A 443 -3.56 46.91 5.66
CA PRO A 443 -4.05 47.91 6.57
C PRO A 443 -2.95 48.97 6.75
N GLN A 444 -3.33 50.24 6.50
CA GLN A 444 -2.44 51.40 6.67
C GLN A 444 -1.95 51.57 8.12
N ASP A 445 -2.59 50.91 9.09
CA ASP A 445 -2.20 50.87 10.50
C ASP A 445 -1.73 49.48 10.97
N ARG A 446 -0.69 49.46 11.82
CA ARG A 446 -0.17 48.27 12.52
C ARG A 446 -1.09 47.84 13.68
N GLN A 447 -2.34 47.53 13.35
CA GLN A 447 -3.31 46.97 14.30
C GLN A 447 -2.91 45.55 14.74
N SER A 448 -3.50 45.07 15.83
CA SER A 448 -3.32 43.68 16.30
C SER A 448 -3.72 42.66 15.22
N ALA A 449 -3.22 41.43 15.32
CA ALA A 449 -3.51 40.36 14.36
C ALA A 449 -5.02 40.15 14.14
N ALA A 450 -5.83 40.16 15.21
CA ALA A 450 -7.28 40.07 15.15
C ALA A 450 -7.95 41.31 14.52
N GLY A 451 -7.38 42.51 14.72
CA GLY A 451 -7.86 43.75 14.10
C GLY A 451 -7.65 43.75 12.58
N ARG A 452 -6.45 43.35 12.12
CA ARG A 452 -6.14 43.18 10.69
C ARG A 452 -7.09 42.19 10.01
N ALA A 453 -7.37 41.07 10.68
CA ALA A 453 -8.29 40.06 10.16
C ALA A 453 -9.73 40.59 10.02
N ARG A 454 -10.22 41.38 10.99
CA ARG A 454 -11.53 42.04 10.94
C ARG A 454 -11.63 43.07 9.82
N SER A 455 -10.63 43.94 9.69
CA SER A 455 -10.61 44.98 8.64
C SER A 455 -10.62 44.37 7.24
N ALA A 456 -9.92 43.26 7.02
CA ALA A 456 -9.97 42.53 5.75
C ALA A 456 -11.39 42.00 5.41
N ILE A 457 -12.15 41.57 6.42
CA ILE A 457 -13.53 41.10 6.22
C ILE A 457 -14.47 42.26 5.92
N GLU A 458 -14.29 43.41 6.56
CA GLU A 458 -15.04 44.63 6.28
C GLU A 458 -14.78 45.11 4.85
N GLN A 459 -13.50 45.15 4.42
CA GLN A 459 -13.15 45.45 3.05
C GLN A 459 -13.78 44.43 2.08
N ALA A 460 -13.72 43.14 2.40
CA ALA A 460 -14.30 42.11 1.56
C ALA A 460 -15.81 42.30 1.34
N ARG A 461 -16.53 42.74 2.38
CA ARG A 461 -17.96 43.07 2.29
C ARG A 461 -18.21 44.33 1.46
N ALA A 462 -17.40 45.37 1.63
CA ALA A 462 -17.55 46.63 0.92
C ALA A 462 -17.24 46.51 -0.58
N ASP A 463 -16.15 45.83 -0.93
CA ASP A 463 -15.63 45.74 -2.31
C ASP A 463 -16.18 44.53 -3.08
N GLY A 464 -17.06 43.75 -2.45
CA GLY A 464 -17.72 42.59 -3.05
C GLY A 464 -16.76 41.42 -3.35
N PHE A 465 -15.81 41.16 -2.46
CA PHE A 465 -15.03 39.91 -2.46
C PHE A 465 -15.88 38.79 -1.87
N ASP A 466 -15.81 37.60 -2.45
CA ASP A 466 -16.64 36.46 -2.01
C ASP A 466 -15.94 35.55 -0.99
N THR A 467 -14.63 35.68 -0.85
CA THR A 467 -13.79 34.86 0.02
C THR A 467 -12.66 35.69 0.61
N VAL A 468 -12.36 35.51 1.89
CA VAL A 468 -11.19 36.08 2.58
C VAL A 468 -10.31 34.94 3.05
N ILE A 469 -9.02 34.97 2.69
CA ILE A 469 -8.03 33.99 3.15
C ILE A 469 -7.06 34.68 4.11
N VAL A 470 -7.03 34.18 5.34
CA VAL A 470 -6.24 34.70 6.44
C VAL A 470 -5.01 33.82 6.66
N ASP A 471 -3.82 34.35 6.36
CA ASP A 471 -2.52 33.70 6.59
C ASP A 471 -1.99 34.05 7.99
N THR A 472 -1.84 33.06 8.85
CA THR A 472 -1.38 33.23 10.25
C THR A 472 0.10 32.88 10.42
N ALA A 473 0.68 33.36 11.53
CA ALA A 473 2.06 33.04 11.89
C ALA A 473 2.30 31.54 12.08
N GLY A 474 3.51 31.08 11.69
CA GLY A 474 3.98 29.73 11.97
C GLY A 474 4.39 29.53 13.43
N ARG A 475 4.25 28.29 13.91
CA ARG A 475 4.50 27.93 15.32
C ARG A 475 5.50 26.79 15.39
N LEU A 476 6.58 26.94 16.17
CA LEU A 476 7.65 25.93 16.28
C LEU A 476 7.27 24.82 17.26
N HIS A 477 6.59 25.18 18.34
CA HIS A 477 6.00 24.27 19.32
C HIS A 477 4.63 24.80 19.72
N ILE A 478 3.81 23.96 20.37
CA ILE A 478 2.54 24.39 20.96
C ILE A 478 2.89 25.32 22.12
N ASP A 479 2.99 26.61 21.82
CA ASP A 479 3.20 27.69 22.77
C ASP A 479 1.82 28.26 23.16
N ASP A 480 1.53 28.31 24.45
CA ASP A 480 0.23 28.73 24.97
C ASP A 480 -0.10 30.17 24.57
N GLU A 481 0.88 31.08 24.56
CA GLU A 481 0.66 32.49 24.20
C GLU A 481 0.23 32.62 22.74
N LEU A 482 0.90 31.90 21.84
CA LEU A 482 0.56 31.89 20.42
C LEU A 482 -0.80 31.20 20.19
N MET A 483 -1.12 30.13 20.91
CA MET A 483 -2.44 29.47 20.82
C MET A 483 -3.58 30.39 21.24
N SER A 484 -3.41 31.18 22.31
CA SER A 484 -4.39 32.21 22.69
C SER A 484 -4.59 33.26 21.59
N GLU A 485 -3.51 33.73 20.95
CA GLU A 485 -3.61 34.68 19.82
C GLU A 485 -4.41 34.09 18.62
N LEU A 486 -4.30 32.78 18.37
CA LEU A 486 -5.11 32.12 17.33
C LEU A 486 -6.58 32.03 17.70
N GLU A 487 -6.87 31.74 18.96
CA GLU A 487 -8.24 31.70 19.49
C GLU A 487 -8.88 33.09 19.38
N GLU A 488 -8.14 34.16 19.69
CA GLU A 488 -8.57 35.55 19.50
C GLU A 488 -8.85 35.89 18.03
N ILE A 489 -7.96 35.52 17.11
CA ILE A 489 -8.17 35.73 15.66
C ILE A 489 -9.41 34.96 15.20
N SER A 490 -9.53 33.68 15.56
CA SER A 490 -10.66 32.83 15.19
C SER A 490 -11.98 33.37 15.75
N ALA A 491 -12.00 33.86 16.98
CA ALA A 491 -13.18 34.47 17.59
C ALA A 491 -13.57 35.79 16.89
N ALA A 492 -12.59 36.60 16.48
CA ALA A 492 -12.83 37.89 15.84
C ALA A 492 -13.39 37.76 14.42
N VAL A 493 -13.08 36.68 13.70
CA VAL A 493 -13.44 36.50 12.29
C VAL A 493 -14.50 35.46 12.02
N ASP A 494 -14.77 34.58 13.00
CA ASP A 494 -15.72 33.48 12.90
C ASP A 494 -15.56 32.71 11.56
N PRO A 495 -14.40 32.04 11.38
CA PRO A 495 -14.01 31.49 10.09
C PRO A 495 -14.90 30.30 9.71
N THR A 496 -15.29 30.27 8.44
CA THR A 496 -16.08 29.16 7.85
C THR A 496 -15.21 27.91 7.69
N ASP A 497 -13.93 28.10 7.39
CA ASP A 497 -12.97 27.01 7.23
C ASP A 497 -11.71 27.32 8.03
N ARG A 498 -11.28 26.36 8.85
CA ARG A 498 -10.02 26.40 9.59
C ARG A 498 -9.13 25.30 9.03
N LEU A 499 -8.22 25.66 8.14
CA LEU A 499 -7.40 24.69 7.41
C LEU A 499 -6.02 24.54 8.05
N TYR A 500 -5.71 23.33 8.50
CA TYR A 500 -4.38 22.98 9.01
C TYR A 500 -3.45 22.63 7.85
N VAL A 501 -2.41 23.44 7.66
CA VAL A 501 -1.39 23.24 6.62
C VAL A 501 -0.26 22.38 7.18
N ALA A 502 -0.18 21.14 6.67
CA ALA A 502 0.78 20.13 7.07
C ALA A 502 1.84 19.90 5.97
N ASP A 503 3.08 19.67 6.39
CA ASP A 503 4.14 19.22 5.50
C ASP A 503 4.12 17.68 5.43
N ALA A 504 4.02 17.13 4.22
CA ALA A 504 3.95 15.69 3.97
C ALA A 504 5.20 14.93 4.46
N MET A 505 6.33 15.60 4.67
CA MET A 505 7.58 15.01 5.14
C MET A 505 7.69 14.94 6.68
N THR A 506 6.86 15.70 7.41
CA THR A 506 6.91 15.75 8.88
C THR A 506 5.99 14.69 9.51
N GLY A 507 6.44 13.44 9.57
CA GLY A 507 5.64 12.28 9.99
C GLY A 507 4.98 12.36 11.37
N GLN A 508 5.74 12.23 12.47
CA GLN A 508 5.18 12.10 13.83
C GLN A 508 4.81 13.44 14.47
N ASP A 509 5.60 14.48 14.24
CA ASP A 509 5.39 15.79 14.84
C ASP A 509 4.14 16.48 14.29
N ALA A 510 3.84 16.32 13.00
CA ALA A 510 2.61 16.85 12.40
C ALA A 510 1.36 16.23 13.05
N VAL A 511 1.39 14.95 13.41
CA VAL A 511 0.26 14.27 14.06
C VAL A 511 -0.02 14.87 15.44
N LYS A 512 1.02 15.04 16.26
CA LYS A 512 0.89 15.62 17.60
C LYS A 512 0.41 17.07 17.53
N SER A 513 0.99 17.87 16.64
CA SER A 513 0.60 19.27 16.45
C SER A 513 -0.82 19.39 15.91
N ALA A 514 -1.20 18.61 14.90
CA ALA A 514 -2.53 18.67 14.32
C ALA A 514 -3.62 18.34 15.35
N GLY A 515 -3.39 17.35 16.22
CA GLY A 515 -4.30 17.03 17.33
C GLY A 515 -4.51 18.20 18.30
N GLU A 516 -3.44 18.96 18.62
CA GLU A 516 -3.56 20.14 19.47
C GLU A 516 -4.28 21.30 18.78
N PHE A 517 -3.92 21.62 17.53
CA PHE A 517 -4.59 22.66 16.76
C PHE A 517 -6.08 22.35 16.61
N HIS A 518 -6.45 21.09 16.43
CA HIS A 518 -7.86 20.71 16.39
C HIS A 518 -8.55 20.90 17.74
N ARG A 519 -7.92 20.46 18.85
CA ARG A 519 -8.47 20.63 20.20
C ARG A 519 -8.76 22.09 20.54
N ARG A 520 -7.83 23.00 20.21
CA ARG A 520 -7.91 24.42 20.60
C ARG A 520 -8.63 25.30 19.59
N ALA A 521 -8.31 25.14 18.31
CA ALA A 521 -8.81 26.01 17.25
C ALA A 521 -9.97 25.39 16.45
N GLY A 522 -10.29 24.10 16.61
CA GLY A 522 -11.40 23.48 15.88
C GLY A 522 -11.16 23.40 14.37
N VAL A 523 -10.04 22.83 13.96
CA VAL A 523 -9.66 22.59 12.55
C VAL A 523 -10.80 21.88 11.82
N THR A 524 -11.17 22.35 10.63
CA THR A 524 -12.26 21.78 9.80
C THR A 524 -11.74 21.02 8.58
N GLY A 525 -10.48 21.20 8.22
CA GLY A 525 -9.84 20.48 7.11
C GLY A 525 -8.33 20.60 7.11
N ILE A 526 -7.66 19.76 6.32
CA ILE A 526 -6.20 19.70 6.20
C ILE A 526 -5.79 20.05 4.78
N VAL A 527 -4.65 20.74 4.64
CA VAL A 527 -3.97 20.93 3.36
C VAL A 527 -2.58 20.30 3.46
N LEU A 528 -2.27 19.41 2.53
CA LEU A 528 -0.95 18.77 2.44
C LEU A 528 -0.06 19.53 1.48
N THR A 529 1.16 19.81 1.90
CA THR A 529 2.18 20.48 1.07
C THR A 529 3.38 19.57 0.85
N LYS A 530 4.20 19.88 -0.16
CA LYS A 530 5.42 19.15 -0.52
C LYS A 530 5.17 17.68 -0.89
N MET A 531 4.05 17.42 -1.55
CA MET A 531 3.64 16.07 -2.01
C MET A 531 4.46 15.54 -3.20
N ASP A 532 5.36 16.35 -3.74
CA ASP A 532 6.32 16.07 -4.82
C ASP A 532 7.64 15.46 -4.34
N GLY A 533 7.95 15.54 -3.04
CA GLY A 533 9.11 14.86 -2.47
C GLY A 533 8.94 13.33 -2.37
N ASP A 534 9.96 12.64 -1.87
CA ASP A 534 9.98 11.18 -1.65
C ASP A 534 8.95 10.68 -0.61
N ALA A 535 8.11 11.57 -0.07
CA ALA A 535 7.08 11.23 0.89
C ALA A 535 5.99 10.37 0.23
N ARG A 536 5.91 9.09 0.62
CA ARG A 536 4.84 8.15 0.21
C ARG A 536 3.45 8.51 0.76
N GLY A 537 3.33 9.62 1.49
CA GLY A 537 2.08 10.19 1.99
C GLY A 537 1.63 9.68 3.36
N GLY A 538 2.42 8.88 4.09
CA GLY A 538 1.97 8.28 5.36
C GLY A 538 1.69 9.29 6.48
N ALA A 539 2.35 10.45 6.45
CA ALA A 539 2.01 11.58 7.32
C ALA A 539 0.55 12.04 7.12
N ALA A 540 0.06 12.07 5.88
CA ALA A 540 -1.31 12.45 5.56
C ALA A 540 -2.34 11.51 6.19
N LEU A 541 -2.13 10.20 6.02
CA LEU A 541 -2.99 9.17 6.61
C LEU A 541 -3.01 9.30 8.14
N SER A 542 -1.85 9.58 8.73
CA SER A 542 -1.69 9.68 10.17
C SER A 542 -2.41 10.88 10.76
N VAL A 543 -2.31 12.05 10.12
CA VAL A 543 -2.99 13.26 10.57
C VAL A 543 -4.51 13.08 10.46
N VAL A 544 -5.03 12.52 9.37
CA VAL A 544 -6.47 12.29 9.22
C VAL A 544 -6.99 11.28 10.24
N ALA A 545 -6.28 10.17 10.44
CA ALA A 545 -6.70 9.14 11.38
C ALA A 545 -6.74 9.62 12.85
N VAL A 546 -5.90 10.60 13.21
CA VAL A 546 -5.86 11.15 14.58
C VAL A 546 -6.82 12.34 14.75
N VAL A 547 -6.90 13.23 13.77
CA VAL A 547 -7.70 14.46 13.87
C VAL A 547 -9.16 14.24 13.48
N GLY A 548 -9.44 13.29 12.58
CA GLY A 548 -10.79 12.96 12.12
C GLY A 548 -11.41 14.00 11.17
N VAL A 549 -10.60 14.86 10.56
CA VAL A 549 -11.05 15.91 9.63
C VAL A 549 -10.55 15.65 8.20
N PRO A 550 -11.28 16.11 7.17
CA PRO A 550 -10.93 15.80 5.78
C PRO A 550 -9.67 16.52 5.28
N ILE A 551 -9.03 15.98 4.24
CA ILE A 551 -7.96 16.67 3.52
C ILE A 551 -8.60 17.36 2.31
N VAL A 552 -8.57 18.68 2.30
CA VAL A 552 -9.29 19.48 1.29
C VAL A 552 -8.44 19.64 0.03
N PHE A 553 -7.14 19.86 0.20
CA PHE A 553 -6.20 20.12 -0.90
C PHE A 553 -4.86 19.41 -0.69
N SER A 554 -4.18 19.15 -1.81
CA SER A 554 -2.77 18.74 -1.87
C SER A 554 -1.99 19.63 -2.82
N GLY A 555 -0.79 20.03 -2.41
CA GLY A 555 0.16 20.77 -3.23
C GLY A 555 1.48 20.03 -3.39
N GLY A 556 1.92 19.83 -4.63
CA GLY A 556 3.14 19.09 -4.98
C GLY A 556 4.08 19.90 -5.86
N GLY A 557 4.39 21.12 -5.47
CA GLY A 557 5.33 21.98 -6.19
C GLY A 557 5.36 23.40 -5.64
N GLU A 558 6.25 24.25 -6.14
CA GLU A 558 6.41 25.63 -5.66
C GLU A 558 5.56 26.64 -6.42
N ARG A 559 5.06 26.29 -7.62
CA ARG A 559 4.30 27.22 -8.47
C ARG A 559 2.90 27.42 -7.92
N LEU A 560 2.31 28.58 -8.22
CA LEU A 560 0.94 28.94 -7.81
C LEU A 560 -0.14 27.99 -8.34
N GLU A 561 0.15 27.29 -9.45
CA GLU A 561 -0.74 26.32 -10.08
C GLU A 561 -0.66 24.92 -9.45
N ASP A 562 0.36 24.65 -8.63
CA ASP A 562 0.64 23.32 -8.04
C ASP A 562 -0.21 23.10 -6.77
N LEU A 563 -1.53 23.31 -6.87
CA LEU A 563 -2.53 23.01 -5.85
C LEU A 563 -3.74 22.36 -6.49
N GLU A 564 -4.08 21.16 -6.02
CA GLU A 564 -5.23 20.40 -6.51
C GLU A 564 -6.14 19.93 -5.36
N PRO A 565 -7.45 19.74 -5.62
CA PRO A 565 -8.32 19.07 -4.66
C PRO A 565 -7.79 17.68 -4.35
N PHE A 566 -7.78 17.31 -3.07
CA PHE A 566 -7.23 16.03 -2.64
C PHE A 566 -8.06 14.86 -3.18
N ARG A 567 -7.38 13.81 -3.67
CA ARG A 567 -7.98 12.58 -4.16
C ARG A 567 -7.45 11.36 -3.39
N PRO A 568 -8.23 10.82 -2.43
CA PRO A 568 -7.80 9.68 -1.62
C PRO A 568 -7.41 8.45 -2.43
N ASP A 569 -8.10 8.17 -3.54
CA ASP A 569 -7.84 7.06 -4.46
C ASP A 569 -6.42 7.09 -5.04
N ARG A 570 -5.97 8.27 -5.48
CA ARG A 570 -4.62 8.47 -6.02
C ARG A 570 -3.56 8.29 -4.94
N MET A 571 -3.82 8.79 -3.73
CA MET A 571 -2.91 8.67 -2.59
C MET A 571 -2.73 7.21 -2.18
N VAL A 572 -3.84 6.47 -1.98
CA VAL A 572 -3.80 5.05 -1.60
C VAL A 572 -3.11 4.21 -2.65
N SER A 573 -3.35 4.49 -3.93
CA SER A 573 -2.68 3.80 -5.04
C SER A 573 -1.17 4.02 -5.05
N ARG A 574 -0.72 5.25 -4.74
CA ARG A 574 0.70 5.60 -4.61
C ARG A 574 1.34 4.96 -3.37
N MET A 575 0.64 4.93 -2.22
CA MET A 575 1.12 4.30 -0.98
C MET A 575 1.36 2.81 -1.13
N LEU A 576 0.44 2.12 -1.81
CA LEU A 576 0.51 0.68 -2.00
C LEU A 576 1.51 0.26 -3.09
N GLY A 577 2.15 1.20 -3.80
CA GLY A 577 3.12 0.89 -4.86
C GLY A 577 2.52 0.12 -6.04
N MET A 578 1.20 0.23 -6.23
CA MET A 578 0.39 -0.67 -7.07
C MET A 578 -0.51 0.11 -8.05
N GLY A 579 -0.02 1.21 -8.63
CA GLY A 579 -0.78 2.02 -9.59
C GLY A 579 -1.44 1.21 -10.72
N ASP A 580 -0.77 0.16 -11.19
CA ASP A 580 -1.25 -0.72 -12.27
C ASP A 580 -2.00 -1.98 -11.77
N ILE A 581 -1.72 -2.47 -10.56
CA ILE A 581 -2.40 -3.68 -10.01
C ILE A 581 -3.78 -3.33 -9.49
N LEU A 582 -3.98 -2.13 -8.92
CA LEU A 582 -5.28 -1.70 -8.42
C LEU A 582 -6.24 -1.36 -9.57
N THR A 583 -5.75 -0.80 -10.68
CA THR A 583 -6.56 -0.70 -11.90
C THR A 583 -6.93 -2.07 -12.44
N LEU A 584 -6.07 -3.08 -12.29
CA LEU A 584 -6.39 -4.46 -12.64
C LEU A 584 -7.39 -5.09 -11.66
N VAL A 585 -7.33 -4.78 -10.36
CA VAL A 585 -8.32 -5.21 -9.35
C VAL A 585 -9.65 -4.52 -9.59
N ASP A 586 -9.70 -3.21 -9.81
CA ASP A 586 -10.92 -2.47 -10.13
C ASP A 586 -11.51 -2.97 -11.46
N ARG A 587 -10.68 -3.21 -12.48
CA ARG A 587 -11.12 -3.84 -13.74
C ARG A 587 -11.58 -5.27 -13.54
N ALA A 588 -10.99 -6.03 -12.63
CA ALA A 588 -11.42 -7.39 -12.31
C ALA A 588 -12.71 -7.39 -11.48
N GLU A 589 -12.88 -6.47 -10.54
CA GLU A 589 -14.10 -6.25 -9.76
C GLU A 589 -15.23 -5.75 -10.67
N GLN A 590 -14.96 -4.82 -11.58
CA GLN A 590 -15.91 -4.36 -12.60
C GLN A 590 -16.24 -5.45 -13.61
N ALA A 591 -15.25 -6.17 -14.13
CA ALA A 591 -15.49 -7.29 -15.05
C ALA A 591 -16.21 -8.44 -14.36
N ALA A 592 -15.95 -8.69 -13.08
CA ALA A 592 -16.69 -9.67 -12.28
C ALA A 592 -18.11 -9.21 -12.01
N ALA A 593 -18.32 -7.94 -11.64
CA ALA A 593 -19.65 -7.37 -11.46
C ALA A 593 -20.43 -7.34 -12.77
N GLU A 594 -19.79 -7.05 -13.91
CA GLU A 594 -20.35 -7.18 -15.25
C GLU A 594 -20.63 -8.64 -15.60
N GLN A 595 -19.75 -9.59 -15.27
CA GLN A 595 -20.00 -11.00 -15.52
C GLN A 595 -21.10 -11.57 -14.63
N GLN A 596 -21.23 -11.09 -13.39
CA GLN A 596 -22.29 -11.48 -12.46
C GLN A 596 -23.60 -10.82 -12.87
N ALA A 597 -23.59 -9.54 -13.28
CA ALA A 597 -24.71 -8.86 -13.89
C ALA A 597 -25.12 -9.57 -15.19
N GLN A 598 -24.18 -9.95 -16.05
CA GLN A 598 -24.41 -10.73 -17.27
C GLN A 598 -24.83 -12.18 -16.99
N GLN A 599 -24.47 -12.77 -15.85
CA GLN A 599 -24.90 -14.11 -15.43
C GLN A 599 -26.30 -14.09 -14.80
N VAL A 600 -26.61 -13.04 -14.04
CA VAL A 600 -27.96 -12.74 -13.55
C VAL A 600 -28.84 -12.41 -14.74
N GLU A 601 -28.39 -11.55 -15.65
CA GLU A 601 -29.03 -11.23 -16.92
C GLU A 601 -29.12 -12.47 -17.81
N ARG A 602 -28.10 -13.36 -17.88
CA ARG A 602 -28.18 -14.65 -18.60
C ARG A 602 -29.12 -15.66 -17.94
N ARG A 603 -29.23 -15.65 -16.61
CA ARG A 603 -30.23 -16.43 -15.85
C ARG A 603 -31.64 -15.88 -16.09
N THR A 604 -31.78 -14.57 -16.23
CA THR A 604 -33.03 -13.89 -16.61
C THR A 604 -33.34 -14.06 -18.11
N LEU A 605 -32.34 -14.09 -18.99
CA LEU A 605 -32.45 -14.27 -20.45
C LEU A 605 -32.80 -15.70 -20.86
N ARG A 606 -32.69 -16.67 -19.95
CA ARG A 606 -33.22 -18.03 -20.18
C ARG A 606 -34.75 -18.07 -20.14
N ASP A 607 -35.40 -17.02 -19.62
CA ASP A 607 -36.82 -16.78 -19.77
C ASP A 607 -37.06 -15.79 -20.92
N GLN A 608 -37.38 -16.35 -22.09
CA GLN A 608 -37.95 -15.74 -23.31
C GLN A 608 -37.82 -14.21 -23.45
N PHE A 609 -36.80 -13.75 -24.19
CA PHE A 609 -36.70 -12.35 -24.63
C PHE A 609 -37.91 -11.97 -25.50
N THR A 610 -38.76 -11.05 -25.03
CA THR A 610 -40.00 -10.68 -25.72
C THR A 610 -39.87 -9.37 -26.50
N LEU A 611 -40.78 -9.09 -27.44
CA LEU A 611 -40.82 -7.80 -28.13
C LEU A 611 -41.18 -6.63 -27.18
N GLU A 612 -41.69 -6.93 -25.97
CA GLU A 612 -41.92 -5.91 -24.94
C GLU A 612 -40.59 -5.42 -24.36
N ASP A 613 -39.65 -6.34 -24.16
CA ASP A 613 -38.32 -6.03 -23.61
C ASP A 613 -37.50 -5.25 -24.64
N MET A 614 -37.60 -5.63 -25.92
CA MET A 614 -36.98 -4.88 -27.03
C MET A 614 -37.53 -3.45 -27.14
N ARG A 615 -38.84 -3.24 -26.90
CA ARG A 615 -39.46 -1.90 -26.89
C ARG A 615 -38.94 -1.02 -25.76
N GLN A 616 -38.78 -1.59 -24.57
CA GLN A 616 -38.28 -0.86 -23.40
C GLN A 616 -36.83 -0.42 -23.63
N GLN A 617 -35.98 -1.29 -24.18
CA GLN A 617 -34.60 -0.94 -24.54
C GLN A 617 -34.54 0.16 -25.62
N MET A 618 -35.38 0.09 -26.66
CA MET A 618 -35.43 1.13 -27.70
C MET A 618 -35.88 2.50 -27.18
N THR A 619 -36.76 2.53 -26.17
CA THR A 619 -37.20 3.79 -25.53
C THR A 619 -36.05 4.46 -24.78
N VAL A 620 -35.22 3.68 -24.06
CA VAL A 620 -34.03 4.19 -23.35
C VAL A 620 -33.01 4.73 -24.34
N ILE A 621 -32.76 3.98 -25.41
CA ILE A 621 -31.83 4.37 -26.49
C ILE A 621 -32.28 5.66 -27.18
N SER A 622 -33.58 5.88 -27.38
CA SER A 622 -34.11 7.10 -28.01
C SER A 622 -34.03 8.37 -27.15
N ARG A 623 -33.80 8.23 -25.83
CA ARG A 623 -33.64 9.36 -24.89
C ARG A 623 -32.20 9.82 -24.75
N MET A 624 -31.24 8.98 -25.14
CA MET A 624 -29.83 9.33 -25.22
C MET A 624 -29.59 9.85 -26.64
N GLY A 625 -28.86 10.95 -26.78
CA GLY A 625 -28.64 11.66 -28.05
C GLY A 625 -27.92 10.85 -29.15
N PRO A 626 -27.37 11.51 -30.18
CA PRO A 626 -26.99 10.86 -31.45
C PRO A 626 -26.09 9.63 -31.24
N LEU A 627 -26.56 8.49 -31.77
CA LEU A 627 -26.06 7.13 -31.59
C LEU A 627 -24.70 6.81 -32.25
N ASP A 628 -24.07 7.83 -32.83
CA ASP A 628 -22.88 7.69 -33.67
C ASP A 628 -21.65 7.30 -32.84
N GLN A 629 -21.67 7.55 -31.52
CA GLN A 629 -20.53 7.33 -30.62
C GLN A 629 -20.63 6.08 -29.74
N LEU A 630 -21.77 5.38 -29.72
CA LEU A 630 -21.99 4.25 -28.79
C LEU A 630 -21.82 2.86 -29.40
N VAL A 631 -21.76 2.74 -30.73
CA VAL A 631 -21.60 1.43 -31.42
C VAL A 631 -20.22 0.81 -31.17
N GLY A 632 -19.21 1.64 -30.84
CA GLY A 632 -17.84 1.18 -30.55
C GLY A 632 -17.65 0.49 -29.20
N LEU A 633 -18.67 0.47 -28.33
CA LEU A 633 -18.56 -0.03 -26.95
C LEU A 633 -19.40 -1.29 -26.67
N ILE A 634 -20.04 -1.90 -27.68
CA ILE A 634 -20.86 -3.11 -27.51
C ILE A 634 -20.01 -4.37 -27.82
N PRO A 635 -19.70 -5.22 -26.82
CA PRO A 635 -18.93 -6.44 -27.04
C PRO A 635 -19.68 -7.42 -27.94
N GLY A 636 -19.05 -7.85 -29.05
CA GLY A 636 -19.59 -8.90 -29.94
C GLY A 636 -20.17 -8.42 -31.28
N MET A 637 -20.39 -7.12 -31.49
CA MET A 637 -20.82 -6.60 -32.80
C MET A 637 -19.67 -6.22 -33.75
N GLY A 638 -18.43 -6.16 -33.26
CA GLY A 638 -17.24 -5.90 -34.10
C GLY A 638 -16.86 -7.05 -35.04
N ALA A 639 -17.36 -8.27 -34.79
CA ALA A 639 -17.02 -9.45 -35.59
C ALA A 639 -18.02 -9.78 -36.71
N LEU A 640 -19.09 -9.00 -36.87
CA LEU A 640 -20.19 -9.27 -37.82
C LEU A 640 -20.37 -8.20 -38.92
N GLY A 641 -19.43 -7.27 -39.08
CA GLY A 641 -19.57 -6.21 -40.09
C GLY A 641 -18.25 -5.75 -40.67
N GLY A 642 -17.77 -6.44 -41.72
CA GLY A 642 -16.88 -5.81 -42.68
C GLY A 642 -17.65 -4.70 -43.40
N GLY A 643 -17.22 -3.46 -43.21
CA GLY A 643 -17.79 -2.27 -43.85
C GLY A 643 -18.67 -1.44 -42.91
N GLY A 644 -18.32 -0.16 -42.74
CA GLY A 644 -19.02 0.80 -41.89
C GLY A 644 -20.49 1.00 -42.29
N ALA A 645 -21.37 0.15 -41.77
CA ALA A 645 -22.81 0.34 -41.87
C ALA A 645 -23.23 1.40 -40.83
N GLN A 646 -23.36 2.64 -41.30
CA GLN A 646 -24.07 3.71 -40.59
C GLN A 646 -25.48 3.19 -40.25
N ILE A 647 -25.78 2.96 -38.97
CA ILE A 647 -27.11 2.53 -38.55
C ILE A 647 -28.05 3.72 -38.74
N ASP A 648 -28.86 3.68 -39.80
CA ASP A 648 -29.84 4.73 -40.12
C ASP A 648 -30.85 4.89 -38.96
N PRO A 649 -30.87 6.05 -38.25
CA PRO A 649 -31.78 6.31 -37.14
C PRO A 649 -33.26 6.15 -37.54
N LYS A 650 -33.59 6.41 -38.82
CA LYS A 650 -34.96 6.28 -39.34
C LYS A 650 -35.43 4.82 -39.37
N ARG A 651 -34.52 3.83 -39.45
CA ARG A 651 -34.87 2.41 -39.35
C ARG A 651 -35.27 2.03 -37.92
N LEU A 652 -34.56 2.54 -36.91
CA LEU A 652 -34.89 2.29 -35.50
C LEU A 652 -36.25 2.88 -35.13
N THR A 653 -36.54 4.11 -35.57
CA THR A 653 -37.85 4.73 -35.36
C THR A 653 -38.98 3.92 -36.01
N ARG A 654 -38.73 3.35 -37.19
CA ARG A 654 -39.73 2.52 -37.90
C ARG A 654 -40.00 1.20 -37.19
N VAL A 655 -38.98 0.55 -36.64
CA VAL A 655 -39.12 -0.68 -35.85
C VAL A 655 -39.87 -0.39 -34.55
N ALA A 656 -39.58 0.72 -33.88
CA ALA A 656 -40.31 1.15 -32.68
C ALA A 656 -41.81 1.35 -32.99
N ALA A 657 -42.14 2.05 -34.07
CA ALA A 657 -43.53 2.27 -34.49
C ALA A 657 -44.29 0.96 -34.77
N VAL A 658 -43.63 -0.06 -35.30
CA VAL A 658 -44.22 -1.39 -35.53
C VAL A 658 -44.51 -2.09 -34.20
N ILE A 659 -43.60 -2.03 -33.23
CA ILE A 659 -43.75 -2.68 -31.92
C ILE A 659 -44.80 -1.95 -31.06
N ASP A 660 -44.82 -0.62 -31.09
CA ASP A 660 -45.83 0.20 -30.39
C ASP A 660 -47.24 -0.04 -30.94
N SER A 661 -47.37 -0.47 -32.20
CA SER A 661 -48.64 -0.85 -32.83
C SER A 661 -49.14 -2.25 -32.46
N MET A 662 -48.38 -3.02 -31.67
CA MET A 662 -48.76 -4.34 -31.16
C MET A 662 -49.37 -4.25 -29.75
N THR A 663 -50.27 -5.17 -29.41
CA THR A 663 -50.75 -5.32 -28.03
C THR A 663 -49.67 -5.95 -27.14
N ARG A 664 -49.80 -5.79 -25.82
CA ARG A 664 -48.86 -6.37 -24.84
C ARG A 664 -48.77 -7.90 -24.95
N GLU A 665 -49.87 -8.55 -25.29
CA GLU A 665 -49.94 -9.99 -25.51
C GLU A 665 -49.17 -10.41 -26.77
N GLU A 666 -49.33 -9.67 -27.87
CA GLU A 666 -48.60 -9.91 -29.13
C GLU A 666 -47.10 -9.66 -28.99
N ARG A 667 -46.72 -8.71 -28.14
CA ARG A 667 -45.32 -8.44 -27.82
C ARG A 667 -44.68 -9.55 -26.99
N ARG A 668 -45.42 -10.09 -26.01
CA ARG A 668 -44.98 -11.20 -25.16
C ARG A 668 -44.98 -12.55 -25.85
N LYS A 669 -45.85 -12.76 -26.84
CA LYS A 669 -45.99 -14.01 -27.59
C LYS A 669 -46.07 -13.75 -29.10
N PRO A 670 -44.94 -13.51 -29.78
CA PRO A 670 -44.93 -13.20 -31.22
C PRO A 670 -45.59 -14.26 -32.11
N GLY A 671 -45.65 -15.52 -31.65
CA GLY A 671 -46.28 -16.63 -32.37
C GLY A 671 -47.78 -16.49 -32.64
N ILE A 672 -48.50 -15.58 -31.97
CA ILE A 672 -49.94 -15.34 -32.19
C ILE A 672 -50.23 -14.40 -33.38
N MET A 673 -49.19 -13.89 -34.05
CA MET A 673 -49.30 -12.91 -35.14
C MET A 673 -49.82 -13.52 -36.45
N ASN A 674 -51.15 -13.53 -36.61
CA ASN A 674 -51.83 -13.91 -37.85
C ASN A 674 -51.94 -12.77 -38.87
N GLY A 675 -52.41 -13.08 -40.10
CA GLY A 675 -52.51 -12.10 -41.19
C GLY A 675 -53.39 -10.87 -40.90
N SER A 676 -54.45 -11.04 -40.10
CA SER A 676 -55.31 -9.93 -39.67
C SER A 676 -54.60 -8.99 -38.69
N ARG A 677 -53.93 -9.55 -37.68
CA ARG A 677 -53.13 -8.79 -36.69
C ARG A 677 -51.97 -8.06 -37.35
N ARG A 678 -51.27 -8.69 -38.31
CA ARG A 678 -50.19 -8.04 -39.09
C ARG A 678 -50.69 -6.87 -39.95
N LYS A 679 -51.88 -6.99 -40.55
CA LYS A 679 -52.52 -5.88 -41.30
C LYS A 679 -52.88 -4.71 -40.37
N ARG A 680 -53.36 -4.97 -39.16
CA ARG A 680 -53.65 -3.94 -38.15
C ARG A 680 -52.36 -3.21 -37.72
N VAL A 681 -51.32 -3.95 -37.38
CA VAL A 681 -50.00 -3.41 -36.98
C VAL A 681 -49.37 -2.59 -38.10
N ALA A 682 -49.46 -3.06 -39.36
CA ALA A 682 -48.95 -2.34 -40.53
C ALA A 682 -49.67 -0.99 -40.74
N ARG A 683 -51.00 -0.94 -40.58
CA ARG A 683 -51.76 0.32 -40.62
C ARG A 683 -51.40 1.26 -39.47
N GLY A 684 -51.29 0.74 -38.24
CA GLY A 684 -50.95 1.55 -37.06
C GLY A 684 -49.54 2.15 -37.10
N SER A 685 -48.60 1.46 -37.75
CA SER A 685 -47.20 1.88 -37.85
C SER A 685 -46.86 2.65 -39.13
N GLY A 686 -47.82 2.85 -40.04
CA GLY A 686 -47.57 3.48 -41.35
C GLY A 686 -46.63 2.66 -42.25
N THR A 687 -46.57 1.34 -42.10
CA THR A 687 -45.67 0.46 -42.86
C THR A 687 -46.41 -0.46 -43.83
N SER A 688 -45.77 -0.85 -44.93
CA SER A 688 -46.40 -1.76 -45.90
C SER A 688 -46.43 -3.19 -45.36
N TRP A 689 -47.52 -3.92 -45.62
CA TRP A 689 -47.72 -5.30 -45.15
C TRP A 689 -46.58 -6.26 -45.50
N LYS A 690 -45.89 -6.06 -46.64
CA LYS A 690 -44.73 -6.87 -47.06
C LYS A 690 -43.47 -6.65 -46.20
N LYS A 691 -43.37 -5.51 -45.49
CA LYS A 691 -42.21 -5.14 -44.65
C LYS A 691 -42.40 -5.52 -43.18
N SER A 692 -43.64 -5.66 -42.68
CA SER A 692 -43.90 -6.06 -41.29
C SER A 692 -43.62 -7.54 -41.03
N THR A 693 -43.62 -8.38 -42.08
CA THR A 693 -43.22 -9.80 -42.03
C THR A 693 -41.78 -9.99 -41.57
N ALA A 694 -40.87 -9.08 -41.95
CA ALA A 694 -39.45 -9.14 -41.65
C ALA A 694 -39.11 -9.01 -40.14
N CYS A 695 -40.02 -8.47 -39.33
CA CYS A 695 -39.89 -8.45 -37.86
C CYS A 695 -40.42 -9.73 -37.17
N SER A 696 -41.16 -10.57 -37.90
CA SER A 696 -41.86 -11.75 -37.35
C SER A 696 -41.34 -13.10 -37.85
N SER A 697 -40.51 -13.10 -38.90
CA SER A 697 -39.85 -14.29 -39.42
C SER A 697 -38.36 -14.25 -39.07
N SER A 698 -37.89 -15.27 -38.37
CA SER A 698 -36.49 -15.67 -38.37
C SER A 698 -35.97 -15.75 -39.80
N SER A 699 -35.11 -14.79 -40.19
CA SER A 699 -34.42 -14.78 -41.47
C SER A 699 -33.59 -16.06 -41.64
N PRO A 700 -33.52 -16.66 -42.85
CA PRO A 700 -32.65 -17.80 -43.12
C PRO A 700 -31.16 -17.54 -42.82
N ASP A 701 -30.74 -16.26 -42.83
CA ASP A 701 -29.37 -15.86 -42.50
C ASP A 701 -29.04 -15.96 -41.00
N ALA A 702 -30.04 -16.06 -40.12
CA ALA A 702 -29.84 -16.33 -38.70
C ALA A 702 -29.68 -17.83 -38.40
N ALA A 703 -30.26 -18.72 -39.22
CA ALA A 703 -30.06 -20.16 -39.11
C ALA A 703 -28.64 -20.57 -39.58
N GLY A 704 -28.13 -19.93 -40.63
CA GLY A 704 -26.73 -20.11 -41.07
C GLY A 704 -25.70 -19.61 -40.04
N ALA A 705 -26.00 -18.52 -39.32
CA ALA A 705 -25.14 -18.04 -38.23
C ALA A 705 -25.16 -18.95 -36.99
N GLN A 706 -26.27 -19.66 -36.76
CA GLN A 706 -26.40 -20.63 -35.67
C GLN A 706 -25.66 -21.95 -35.99
N GLU A 707 -25.60 -22.35 -37.26
CA GLU A 707 -24.89 -23.57 -37.69
C GLU A 707 -23.35 -23.34 -37.80
N HIS A 708 -22.92 -22.12 -38.15
CA HIS A 708 -21.49 -21.78 -38.18
C HIS A 708 -20.87 -21.62 -36.79
N ALA A 709 -21.63 -21.13 -35.80
CA ALA A 709 -21.21 -21.04 -34.40
C ALA A 709 -21.13 -22.42 -33.70
N ILE A 710 -21.87 -23.42 -34.17
CA ILE A 710 -21.83 -24.80 -33.64
C ILE A 710 -20.65 -25.60 -34.26
N ARG A 711 -20.21 -25.29 -35.48
CA ARG A 711 -19.08 -25.96 -36.13
C ARG A 711 -17.70 -25.44 -35.73
N SER A 712 -17.55 -24.17 -35.37
CA SER A 712 -16.25 -23.59 -34.97
C SER A 712 -15.86 -23.82 -33.49
N GLY A 713 -16.69 -24.51 -32.71
CA GLY A 713 -16.47 -24.78 -31.28
C GLY A 713 -16.05 -26.22 -30.92
N ARG A 714 -15.81 -27.11 -31.89
CA ARG A 714 -15.37 -28.49 -31.64
C ARG A 714 -13.92 -28.71 -32.07
N THR A 715 -12.97 -28.30 -31.24
CA THR A 715 -11.67 -28.99 -31.16
C THR A 715 -11.85 -30.22 -30.29
N ARG A 716 -11.65 -31.40 -30.87
CA ARG A 716 -11.69 -32.71 -30.21
C ARG A 716 -10.66 -32.74 -29.07
N VAL A 717 -11.11 -33.01 -27.85
CA VAL A 717 -10.32 -33.75 -26.86
C VAL A 717 -10.93 -35.14 -26.80
N ALA A 718 -10.16 -36.13 -27.26
CA ALA A 718 -10.50 -37.53 -27.12
C ALA A 718 -10.38 -37.90 -25.63
N GLY A 719 -11.49 -38.32 -25.01
CA GLY A 719 -11.46 -39.05 -23.75
C GLY A 719 -11.13 -40.53 -24.00
N PRO A 720 -10.53 -41.23 -23.02
CA PRO A 720 -10.17 -42.63 -23.17
C PRO A 720 -11.45 -43.50 -23.23
N ALA A 721 -11.42 -44.52 -24.08
CA ALA A 721 -12.51 -45.48 -24.28
C ALA A 721 -12.77 -46.31 -22.99
N PRO A 722 -14.02 -46.77 -22.77
CA PRO A 722 -14.34 -47.64 -21.64
C PRO A 722 -13.76 -49.06 -21.86
N PRO A 723 -13.43 -49.80 -20.79
CA PRO A 723 -12.95 -51.17 -20.91
C PRO A 723 -14.11 -52.09 -21.27
N ALA A 724 -13.98 -52.80 -22.40
CA ALA A 724 -14.83 -53.94 -22.73
C ALA A 724 -14.33 -55.19 -21.99
N ALA A 725 -15.25 -55.93 -21.37
CA ALA A 725 -14.98 -57.17 -20.70
C ALA A 725 -14.89 -58.36 -21.68
N ALA A 726 -13.89 -59.22 -21.40
CA ALA A 726 -13.80 -60.67 -21.61
C ALA A 726 -13.92 -61.29 -23.02
N ALA A 727 -12.85 -61.94 -23.49
CA ALA A 727 -12.80 -63.40 -23.72
C ALA A 727 -11.45 -63.86 -24.34
N ASP A 728 -10.70 -64.62 -23.54
CA ASP A 728 -10.13 -65.94 -23.82
C ASP A 728 -8.98 -66.21 -24.84
N SER A 729 -8.16 -67.20 -24.43
CA SER A 729 -7.04 -67.90 -25.09
C SER A 729 -5.72 -67.11 -25.26
N GLY A 730 -4.53 -67.58 -24.88
CA GLY A 730 -4.09 -68.88 -24.41
C GLY A 730 -2.61 -69.08 -24.83
N SER A 731 -1.76 -69.38 -23.85
CA SER A 731 -0.41 -70.00 -23.98
C SER A 731 0.70 -69.25 -24.74
N ALA A 732 1.84 -69.03 -24.08
CA ALA A 732 3.00 -69.95 -24.12
C ALA A 732 4.33 -69.21 -23.83
N ARG A 733 5.08 -69.76 -22.85
CA ARG A 733 6.56 -69.94 -22.78
C ARG A 733 7.40 -68.69 -23.12
N SER A 734 8.21 -68.15 -22.21
CA SER A 734 9.42 -68.73 -21.62
C SER A 734 10.05 -67.66 -20.73
#